data_AF-A0A1X7A4N1-F1
#
_entry.id   AF-A0A1X7A4N1-F1
#
_cell.length_a   1.000
_cell.length_b   1.000
_cell.length_c   1.000
_cell.angle_alpha   90.00
_cell.angle_beta   90.00
_cell.angle_gamma   90.00
#
_symmetry.space_group_name_H-M   'P 1'
#
loop_
_entity.id
_entity.type
_entity.pdbx_description
1 polymer ?
#
loop_
_entity_poly.entity_id
_entity_poly.type
_entity_poly.pdbx_seq_one_letter_code
_entity_poly.pdbx_strand_id
1 'polypeptide(L)'
;MSDRNGLDCKPGYGSIAALSLLAALTCPETARAQSLLVEASADFDPDLGCPILAVEFAEPLDLLVQSGVEASSQIDLVLREETEDGEGLELDAPESIPAPSSSDLGVTSISLEQSGADLVLGISFAREVVTNATMSSGGLRLSVAVAEAGGEGECLASLTGEGPETEGPEPDGTALSEPDVDADPAETEGDEPAVDEDDIETDFADARAAITAEDYDLAIRLLTRILNAPENSRSAEARELLGVVRERNEQFAQAEAEYLLYLERYPDSEGAVRVRQRLDALTTARGAPPEPLREVAEADSARSEPAEEEEDEEAEVPVASDQEPPEPPEVTDRRLADAPEEEDEREEEETFPKLEYSGSVDSTYFFRQGTTRFTEFDTSRRSVDDFVLQNSLVTSLSTIGSYETEDYLLSWRVAGAFEIDFDDDERNFRFSRLYLDYDPKGTELSLRFGRHLVRSGGVFDRFDGATLSWQHQEDISSHFQIGSPVDSVRDSLFAFDRLFYGLSVDFAEIYPDTDLTIYAAEQRVGSLVDRRTVGFELEYEGEWFSADAAVDYDIYFDRLNYARVSGTHIFEDRSTLTLSLDFVQSPTLALSNAEQGQFGMTLDDLRDSFTLSELRQLALDRTTASRSATLTYFRPLNETWLLNMDATIFDTEGNPASGGVAEIPAPGKDYYASIGVFGSGVFAETDVVSASARYADTSSSTLVLADASYRFEPTEQWRLRPRLRLGRRELKNTGGTEIFAIPSLNVDYEIRDKAMLEVEIGGRLSRTETSTTRDNSTESYAFVGIRQDF
;
A
#
# COMPACT_ATOMS: atom_id res chain seq x y z
N MET A 1 39.73 31.79 43.73
CA MET A 1 40.20 31.14 44.96
C MET A 1 38.96 30.96 45.78
N SER A 2 38.53 29.71 46.00
CA SER A 2 37.12 29.33 46.17
C SER A 2 36.24 29.64 44.93
N ASP A 3 35.22 28.84 44.59
CA ASP A 3 34.89 27.48 45.06
C ASP A 3 34.52 26.54 43.90
N ARG A 4 34.51 25.24 44.20
CA ARG A 4 34.06 24.16 43.29
C ARG A 4 32.83 23.48 43.88
N ASN A 5 31.78 23.39 43.07
CA ASN A 5 30.84 22.27 43.02
C ASN A 5 30.60 21.97 41.52
N GLY A 6 30.34 20.74 41.09
CA GLY A 6 30.21 19.51 41.88
C GLY A 6 29.15 18.55 41.35
N LEU A 7 28.91 18.52 40.03
CA LEU A 7 27.98 17.59 39.39
C LEU A 7 28.72 16.31 38.99
N ASP A 8 28.31 15.20 39.59
CA ASP A 8 28.98 13.89 39.51
C ASP A 8 28.26 12.99 38.49
N CYS A 9 28.43 13.30 37.20
CA CYS A 9 27.82 12.54 36.11
C CYS A 9 28.49 11.15 35.97
N LYS A 10 27.88 10.14 36.59
CA LYS A 10 28.17 8.74 36.29
C LYS A 10 27.80 8.42 34.83
N PRO A 11 28.63 7.68 34.08
CA PRO A 11 28.26 7.23 32.75
C PRO A 11 27.22 6.12 32.83
N GLY A 12 25.96 6.46 32.54
CA GLY A 12 24.96 5.47 32.11
C GLY A 12 25.30 4.99 30.71
N TYR A 13 25.46 3.68 30.52
CA TYR A 13 25.62 3.10 29.18
C TYR A 13 24.25 3.01 28.51
N GLY A 14 23.81 4.07 27.84
CA GLY A 14 22.50 4.11 27.19
C GLY A 14 22.23 5.31 26.27
N SER A 15 23.27 6.00 25.77
CA SER A 15 23.08 7.29 25.05
C SER A 15 24.12 7.55 23.94
N ILE A 16 24.47 6.52 23.14
CA ILE A 16 25.46 6.63 22.06
C ILE A 16 24.93 6.15 20.69
N ALA A 17 23.83 5.39 20.62
CA ALA A 17 23.28 4.91 19.34
C ALA A 17 22.54 6.00 18.53
N ALA A 18 21.76 6.86 19.20
CA ALA A 18 20.80 7.77 18.55
C ALA A 18 21.41 9.03 17.88
N LEU A 19 22.74 9.20 17.87
CA LEU A 19 23.41 10.45 17.47
C LEU A 19 24.45 10.26 16.35
N SER A 20 24.49 9.09 15.72
CA SER A 20 25.45 8.74 14.67
C SER A 20 24.85 8.50 13.26
N LEU A 21 23.52 8.47 13.09
CA LEU A 21 22.89 8.34 11.75
C LEU A 21 22.90 9.64 10.93
N LEU A 22 23.12 10.80 11.57
CA LEU A 22 22.94 12.14 10.97
C LEU A 22 24.07 12.57 10.00
N ALA A 23 24.76 11.61 9.36
CA ALA A 23 26.03 11.84 8.66
C ALA A 23 26.25 10.99 7.39
N ALA A 24 25.19 10.60 6.69
CA ALA A 24 25.27 9.92 5.38
C ALA A 24 24.09 10.29 4.45
N LEU A 25 24.06 11.53 3.96
CA LEU A 25 23.12 11.97 2.93
C LEU A 25 23.84 12.11 1.58
N THR A 26 23.52 11.24 0.62
CA THR A 26 23.39 11.44 -0.85
C THR A 26 23.58 10.10 -1.59
N CYS A 27 22.48 9.53 -2.09
CA CYS A 27 22.37 8.71 -3.31
C CYS A 27 20.87 8.47 -3.58
N PRO A 28 20.31 8.92 -4.72
CA PRO A 28 19.00 8.48 -5.20
C PRO A 28 19.17 7.42 -6.31
N GLU A 29 18.29 6.41 -6.34
CA GLU A 29 17.55 5.93 -7.51
C GLU A 29 16.64 4.73 -7.15
N THR A 30 15.98 4.13 -8.14
CA THR A 30 14.52 3.87 -8.06
C THR A 30 14.10 2.45 -7.68
N ALA A 31 13.32 2.36 -6.59
CA ALA A 31 12.19 1.43 -6.45
C ALA A 31 11.15 2.05 -5.50
N ARG A 32 9.87 1.67 -5.60
CA ARG A 32 8.87 1.98 -4.57
C ARG A 32 9.15 1.14 -3.31
N ALA A 33 8.99 1.76 -2.15
CA ALA A 33 9.27 1.20 -0.83
C ALA A 33 8.42 1.93 0.24
N GLN A 34 7.14 2.15 -0.07
CA GLN A 34 6.21 2.91 0.78
C GLN A 34 6.00 2.16 2.11
N SER A 35 6.14 2.85 3.25
CA SER A 35 5.77 2.28 4.56
C SER A 35 4.28 2.48 4.76
N LEU A 36 3.53 1.38 4.66
CA LEU A 36 2.09 1.28 4.57
C LEU A 36 1.38 1.52 5.91
N LEU A 37 1.97 1.19 7.07
CA LEU A 37 1.42 1.63 8.35
C LEU A 37 1.83 3.08 8.66
N VAL A 38 0.87 3.94 9.02
CA VAL A 38 1.12 5.37 9.29
C VAL A 38 1.29 5.62 10.79
N GLU A 39 0.17 5.71 11.50
CA GLU A 39 0.08 5.85 12.94
C GLU A 39 -1.18 5.15 13.46
N ALA A 40 -1.24 4.96 14.78
CA ALA A 40 -2.40 4.44 15.48
C ALA A 40 -2.74 5.37 16.63
N SER A 41 -4.00 5.77 16.71
CA SER A 41 -4.53 6.64 17.75
C SER A 41 -5.61 5.92 18.56
N ALA A 42 -5.81 6.39 19.78
CA ALA A 42 -6.92 5.99 20.62
C ALA A 42 -7.91 7.14 20.68
N ASP A 43 -9.18 6.83 20.43
CA ASP A 43 -10.29 7.77 20.44
C ASP A 43 -11.45 7.21 21.29
N PHE A 44 -12.49 8.00 21.53
CA PHE A 44 -13.69 7.55 22.24
C PHE A 44 -14.97 8.07 21.59
N ASP A 45 -15.76 7.14 21.07
CA ASP A 45 -17.07 7.40 20.50
C ASP A 45 -18.12 7.57 21.63
N PRO A 46 -18.74 8.75 21.76
CA PRO A 46 -19.70 9.04 22.83
C PRO A 46 -21.09 8.43 22.62
N ASP A 47 -21.44 8.03 21.39
CA ASP A 47 -22.78 7.55 21.01
C ASP A 47 -22.84 6.02 20.89
N LEU A 48 -21.77 5.36 20.44
CA LEU A 48 -21.54 3.92 20.66
C LEU A 48 -21.08 3.62 22.10
N GLY A 49 -20.54 4.62 22.80
CA GLY A 49 -19.93 4.48 24.13
C GLY A 49 -18.67 3.60 24.11
N CYS A 50 -17.99 3.51 22.96
CA CYS A 50 -16.86 2.61 22.72
C CYS A 50 -15.54 3.39 22.64
N PRO A 51 -14.45 2.91 23.28
CA PRO A 51 -13.12 3.32 22.88
C PRO A 51 -12.81 2.73 21.49
N ILE A 52 -12.27 3.56 20.60
CA ILE A 52 -11.91 3.21 19.23
C ILE A 52 -10.39 3.23 19.08
N LEU A 53 -9.84 2.17 18.48
CA LEU A 53 -8.49 2.16 17.93
C LEU A 53 -8.59 2.56 16.46
N ALA A 54 -8.08 3.73 16.09
CA ALA A 54 -7.93 4.12 14.69
C ALA A 54 -6.51 3.76 14.21
N VAL A 55 -6.40 3.18 13.01
CA VAL A 55 -5.13 2.87 12.34
C VAL A 55 -5.17 3.46 10.93
N GLU A 56 -4.14 4.24 10.57
CA GLU A 56 -4.03 4.85 9.25
C GLU A 56 -3.07 4.08 8.32
N PHE A 57 -3.42 4.02 7.03
CA PHE A 57 -2.62 3.40 5.96
C PHE A 57 -2.03 4.39 4.98
N ALA A 58 -0.93 4.04 4.30
CA ALA A 58 -0.24 4.92 3.37
C ALA A 58 -0.89 4.96 1.96
N GLU A 59 -1.57 3.90 1.58
CA GLU A 59 -2.24 3.69 0.29
C GLU A 59 -3.64 3.07 0.56
N PRO A 60 -4.64 3.20 -0.34
CA PRO A 60 -5.99 2.68 -0.12
C PRO A 60 -6.01 1.16 0.01
N LEU A 61 -6.54 0.66 1.13
CA LEU A 61 -6.72 -0.76 1.41
C LEU A 61 -8.20 -1.10 1.62
N ASP A 62 -8.66 -2.15 0.93
CA ASP A 62 -9.93 -2.80 1.27
C ASP A 62 -9.73 -3.76 2.44
N LEU A 63 -10.59 -3.65 3.45
CA LEU A 63 -10.73 -4.67 4.49
C LEU A 63 -11.49 -5.85 3.89
N LEU A 64 -10.78 -6.97 3.74
CA LEU A 64 -11.30 -8.20 3.15
C LEU A 64 -11.75 -9.22 4.19
N VAL A 65 -11.24 -9.13 5.41
CA VAL A 65 -11.54 -10.06 6.52
C VAL A 65 -11.31 -9.37 7.86
N GLN A 66 -12.24 -9.55 8.80
CA GLN A 66 -11.99 -9.39 10.23
C GLN A 66 -12.11 -10.75 10.94
N SER A 67 -11.18 -11.07 11.83
CA SER A 67 -11.39 -12.06 12.90
C SER A 67 -11.70 -11.35 14.23
N GLY A 68 -12.15 -12.04 15.27
CA GLY A 68 -12.34 -11.39 16.59
C GLY A 68 -13.60 -10.51 16.72
N VAL A 69 -14.70 -10.92 16.09
CA VAL A 69 -16.07 -10.41 16.38
C VAL A 69 -16.62 -11.00 17.71
N GLU A 70 -15.77 -11.73 18.43
CA GLU A 70 -15.99 -12.35 19.74
C GLU A 70 -14.75 -12.16 20.62
N ALA A 71 -14.85 -12.57 21.89
CA ALA A 71 -13.81 -12.39 22.91
C ALA A 71 -12.45 -13.01 22.53
N SER A 72 -11.49 -12.16 22.16
CA SER A 72 -10.13 -12.57 21.79
C SER A 72 -9.09 -11.56 22.28
N SER A 73 -7.90 -12.02 22.66
CA SER A 73 -6.74 -11.16 22.94
C SER A 73 -5.95 -10.78 21.68
N GLN A 74 -6.36 -11.24 20.49
CA GLN A 74 -5.75 -10.88 19.21
C GLN A 74 -6.81 -10.81 18.09
N ILE A 75 -6.66 -9.82 17.23
CA ILE A 75 -7.40 -9.64 15.99
C ILE A 75 -6.41 -9.77 14.83
N ASP A 76 -6.70 -10.64 13.87
CA ASP A 76 -6.08 -10.60 12.54
C ASP A 76 -7.08 -10.01 11.54
N LEU A 77 -6.68 -8.95 10.84
CA LEU A 77 -7.42 -8.33 9.75
C LEU A 77 -6.70 -8.58 8.43
N VAL A 78 -7.41 -9.02 7.38
CA VAL A 78 -6.82 -9.17 6.04
C VAL A 78 -7.18 -7.97 5.19
N LEU A 79 -6.17 -7.31 4.65
CA LEU A 79 -6.26 -6.08 3.86
C LEU A 79 -5.65 -6.32 2.46
N ARG A 80 -6.03 -5.50 1.46
CA ARG A 80 -5.42 -5.53 0.11
C ARG A 80 -5.50 -4.16 -0.58
N GLU A 81 -4.46 -3.78 -1.31
CA GLU A 81 -4.53 -2.72 -2.34
C GLU A 81 -4.97 -3.33 -3.68
N GLU A 82 -5.95 -2.71 -4.35
CA GLU A 82 -6.34 -3.12 -5.71
C GLU A 82 -5.33 -2.64 -6.77
N THR A 83 -4.42 -3.52 -7.19
CA THR A 83 -3.48 -3.28 -8.30
C THR A 83 -4.01 -3.80 -9.64
N GLU A 84 -3.67 -3.14 -10.75
CA GLU A 84 -4.17 -3.49 -12.09
C GLU A 84 -3.79 -4.92 -12.54
N ASP A 85 -2.64 -5.44 -12.10
CA ASP A 85 -2.18 -6.80 -12.43
C ASP A 85 -2.76 -7.90 -11.52
N GLY A 86 -3.43 -7.54 -10.42
CA GLY A 86 -3.94 -8.48 -9.41
C GLY A 86 -2.87 -9.16 -8.56
N GLU A 87 -1.60 -8.75 -8.71
CA GLU A 87 -0.52 -9.04 -7.77
C GLU A 87 -0.43 -7.80 -6.85
N GLY A 88 -1.18 -7.84 -5.74
CA GLY A 88 -1.28 -6.74 -4.76
C GLY A 88 0.02 -6.53 -3.98
N LEU A 89 0.14 -5.38 -3.30
CA LEU A 89 1.35 -4.92 -2.58
C LEU A 89 2.20 -6.05 -1.98
N GLU A 90 3.48 -6.09 -2.35
CA GLU A 90 4.52 -6.89 -1.71
C GLU A 90 5.30 -5.96 -0.77
N LEU A 91 5.07 -6.05 0.55
CA LEU A 91 5.85 -5.29 1.54
C LEU A 91 7.32 -5.73 1.52
N ASP A 92 8.24 -4.76 1.42
CA ASP A 92 9.69 -4.99 1.56
C ASP A 92 10.05 -5.71 2.88
N ALA A 93 9.27 -5.46 3.95
CA ALA A 93 9.43 -6.07 5.26
C ALA A 93 8.13 -5.95 6.09
N PRO A 94 7.91 -6.83 7.09
CA PRO A 94 6.84 -6.66 8.06
C PRO A 94 6.94 -5.30 8.78
N GLU A 95 5.85 -4.55 8.80
CA GLU A 95 5.81 -3.23 9.41
C GLU A 95 5.25 -3.25 10.83
N SER A 96 5.61 -2.24 11.62
CA SER A 96 5.06 -2.07 12.97
C SER A 96 4.97 -0.61 13.39
N ILE A 97 3.91 -0.34 14.14
CA ILE A 97 3.67 0.94 14.81
C ILE A 97 3.51 0.68 16.32
N PRO A 98 3.93 1.62 17.18
CA PRO A 98 3.68 1.51 18.61
C PRO A 98 2.17 1.48 18.87
N ALA A 99 1.76 0.73 19.90
CA ALA A 99 0.40 0.84 20.43
C ALA A 99 0.16 2.28 20.96
N PRO A 100 -1.06 2.83 20.84
CA PRO A 100 -1.39 4.13 21.41
C PRO A 100 -1.26 4.08 22.95
N SER A 101 -0.90 5.22 23.55
CA SER A 101 -0.55 5.30 24.98
C SER A 101 -1.73 5.24 25.96
N SER A 102 -2.97 5.14 25.48
CA SER A 102 -4.17 4.99 26.30
C SER A 102 -4.17 3.64 27.04
N SER A 103 -4.33 3.65 28.36
CA SER A 103 -4.54 2.43 29.15
C SER A 103 -5.79 1.64 28.75
N ASP A 104 -6.79 2.33 28.20
CA ASP A 104 -8.18 1.90 28.26
C ASP A 104 -8.61 1.04 27.07
N LEU A 105 -7.85 1.06 25.96
CA LEU A 105 -7.94 0.06 24.88
C LEU A 105 -7.23 -1.24 25.24
N GLY A 106 -6.08 -1.15 25.92
CA GLY A 106 -5.25 -2.30 26.31
C GLY A 106 -4.45 -2.95 25.16
N VAL A 107 -4.26 -2.26 24.02
CA VAL A 107 -3.44 -2.73 22.89
C VAL A 107 -1.98 -2.89 23.30
N THR A 108 -1.36 -4.01 22.95
CA THR A 108 0.05 -4.33 23.26
C THR A 108 0.96 -4.24 22.03
N SER A 109 0.46 -4.59 20.85
CA SER A 109 1.20 -4.48 19.59
C SER A 109 0.28 -4.33 18.39
N ILE A 110 0.83 -3.69 17.35
CA ILE A 110 0.28 -3.62 16.00
C ILE A 110 1.40 -4.03 15.04
N SER A 111 1.13 -4.98 14.14
CA SER A 111 2.03 -5.39 13.04
C SER A 111 1.26 -5.57 11.74
N LEU A 112 1.90 -5.26 10.62
CA LEU A 112 1.38 -5.52 9.28
C LEU A 112 2.37 -6.44 8.57
N GLU A 113 1.92 -7.65 8.27
CA GLU A 113 2.77 -8.74 7.76
C GLU A 113 2.37 -9.10 6.33
N GLN A 114 3.36 -9.29 5.45
CA GLN A 114 3.08 -9.75 4.09
C GLN A 114 2.52 -11.17 4.13
N SER A 115 1.38 -11.37 3.49
CA SER A 115 0.78 -12.70 3.39
C SER A 115 0.41 -13.00 1.93
N GLY A 116 1.46 -13.14 1.12
CA GLY A 116 1.35 -13.52 -0.28
C GLY A 116 1.04 -12.34 -1.19
N ALA A 117 -0.24 -12.12 -1.48
CA ALA A 117 -0.76 -10.97 -2.23
C ALA A 117 -1.91 -10.29 -1.47
N ASP A 118 -1.91 -10.50 -0.15
CA ASP A 118 -2.78 -9.88 0.84
C ASP A 118 -1.90 -9.49 2.03
N LEU A 119 -2.34 -8.51 2.80
CA LEU A 119 -1.63 -7.98 3.96
C LEU A 119 -2.38 -8.44 5.21
N VAL A 120 -1.68 -8.82 6.27
CA VAL A 120 -2.31 -9.20 7.55
C VAL A 120 -1.94 -8.18 8.62
N LEU A 121 -2.92 -7.38 9.04
CA LEU A 121 -2.79 -6.49 10.18
C LEU A 121 -3.15 -7.24 11.45
N GLY A 122 -2.15 -7.61 12.23
CA GLY A 122 -2.28 -8.20 13.56
C GLY A 122 -2.34 -7.12 14.63
N ILE A 123 -3.37 -7.17 15.47
CA ILE A 123 -3.56 -6.28 16.62
C ILE A 123 -3.68 -7.14 17.87
N SER A 124 -2.79 -6.96 18.84
CA SER A 124 -2.76 -7.75 20.08
C SER A 124 -3.17 -6.91 21.28
N PHE A 125 -3.80 -7.54 22.28
CA PHE A 125 -4.36 -6.90 23.47
C PHE A 125 -3.91 -7.60 24.76
N ALA A 126 -3.84 -6.86 25.86
CA ALA A 126 -3.47 -7.36 27.19
C ALA A 126 -4.59 -8.14 27.91
N ARG A 127 -5.77 -8.25 27.29
CA ARG A 127 -7.01 -8.86 27.78
C ARG A 127 -7.83 -9.36 26.59
N GLU A 128 -8.82 -10.20 26.83
CA GLU A 128 -9.81 -10.56 25.81
C GLU A 128 -10.76 -9.37 25.54
N VAL A 129 -10.99 -9.08 24.26
CA VAL A 129 -11.86 -8.01 23.78
C VAL A 129 -12.81 -8.50 22.68
N VAL A 130 -13.97 -7.87 22.55
CA VAL A 130 -14.89 -8.03 21.41
C VAL A 130 -14.75 -6.81 20.52
N THR A 131 -14.69 -6.99 19.19
CA THR A 131 -14.47 -5.87 18.25
C THR A 131 -15.33 -5.89 17.01
N ASN A 132 -15.46 -4.72 16.38
CA ASN A 132 -15.97 -4.53 15.01
C ASN A 132 -15.05 -3.50 14.32
N ALA A 133 -14.70 -3.75 13.07
CA ALA A 133 -13.72 -2.97 12.33
C ALA A 133 -14.31 -2.47 11.00
N THR A 134 -14.21 -1.16 10.78
CA THR A 134 -14.71 -0.47 9.58
C THR A 134 -13.58 0.24 8.86
N MET A 135 -13.60 0.23 7.53
CA MET A 135 -12.79 1.14 6.72
C MET A 135 -13.59 2.42 6.46
N SER A 136 -12.93 3.56 6.63
CA SER A 136 -13.44 4.88 6.28
C SER A 136 -12.39 5.66 5.48
N SER A 137 -12.69 6.92 5.15
CA SER A 137 -11.83 7.80 4.35
C SER A 137 -11.33 7.15 3.03
N GLY A 138 -12.14 6.30 2.40
CA GLY A 138 -11.80 5.59 1.17
C GLY A 138 -10.73 4.50 1.33
N GLY A 139 -10.76 3.73 2.41
CA GLY A 139 -9.78 2.66 2.65
C GLY A 139 -8.45 3.17 3.23
N LEU A 140 -8.42 4.41 3.73
CA LEU A 140 -7.20 5.02 4.29
C LEU A 140 -7.15 4.99 5.82
N ARG A 141 -8.32 4.88 6.47
CA ARG A 141 -8.48 4.79 7.92
C ARG A 141 -9.25 3.51 8.26
N LEU A 142 -8.72 2.75 9.20
CA LEU A 142 -9.41 1.63 9.84
C LEU A 142 -9.81 2.07 11.25
N SER A 143 -11.10 2.06 11.55
CA SER A 143 -11.62 2.28 12.90
C SER A 143 -12.04 0.95 13.50
N VAL A 144 -11.46 0.57 14.64
CA VAL A 144 -11.77 -0.66 15.38
C VAL A 144 -12.39 -0.30 16.73
N ALA A 145 -13.68 -0.54 16.89
CA ALA A 145 -14.37 -0.39 18.18
C ALA A 145 -14.02 -1.57 19.10
N VAL A 146 -13.77 -1.31 20.40
CA VAL A 146 -13.23 -2.30 21.35
C VAL A 146 -14.02 -2.35 22.65
N ALA A 147 -14.58 -3.51 23.01
CA ALA A 147 -15.21 -3.76 24.31
C ALA A 147 -14.49 -4.86 25.12
N GLU A 148 -14.54 -4.82 26.45
CA GLU A 148 -14.04 -5.92 27.29
C GLU A 148 -14.92 -7.18 27.15
N ALA A 149 -14.28 -8.34 27.01
CA ALA A 149 -14.96 -9.63 27.05
C ALA A 149 -15.67 -9.84 28.40
N GLY A 150 -17.00 -9.99 28.36
CA GLY A 150 -17.83 -10.19 29.56
C GLY A 150 -18.07 -8.94 30.42
N GLY A 151 -17.82 -7.74 29.88
CA GLY A 151 -18.27 -6.49 30.49
C GLY A 151 -19.80 -6.32 30.46
N GLU A 152 -20.32 -5.31 31.19
CA GLU A 152 -21.71 -4.88 31.09
C GLU A 152 -21.73 -3.41 30.63
N GLY A 153 -22.26 -3.11 29.43
CA GLY A 153 -22.29 -1.75 28.89
C GLY A 153 -22.87 -1.67 27.47
N GLU A 154 -23.16 -0.44 27.02
CA GLU A 154 -23.81 -0.16 25.73
C GLU A 154 -22.91 -0.57 24.55
N CYS A 155 -21.62 -0.23 24.58
CA CYS A 155 -20.63 -0.66 23.57
C CYS A 155 -20.62 -2.18 23.32
N LEU A 156 -20.65 -3.02 24.37
CA LEU A 156 -20.67 -4.48 24.18
C LEU A 156 -21.98 -4.94 23.54
N ALA A 157 -23.13 -4.37 23.93
CA ALA A 157 -24.43 -4.74 23.37
C ALA A 157 -24.54 -4.39 21.87
N SER A 158 -23.97 -3.26 21.44
CA SER A 158 -23.86 -2.86 20.03
C SER A 158 -23.00 -3.83 19.22
N LEU A 159 -21.95 -4.40 19.81
CA LEU A 159 -21.03 -5.34 19.16
C LEU A 159 -21.55 -6.79 19.15
N THR A 160 -22.27 -7.25 20.19
CA THR A 160 -22.74 -8.64 20.31
C THR A 160 -24.13 -8.91 19.73
N GLY A 161 -25.01 -7.91 19.67
CA GLY A 161 -26.27 -7.99 18.92
C GLY A 161 -27.19 -9.16 19.32
N GLU A 162 -27.40 -9.40 20.62
CA GLU A 162 -28.16 -10.56 21.13
C GLU A 162 -29.64 -10.63 20.68
N GLY A 163 -29.89 -11.39 19.62
CA GLY A 163 -31.22 -11.83 19.15
C GLY A 163 -31.43 -13.35 19.31
N PRO A 164 -32.67 -13.83 19.55
CA PRO A 164 -32.90 -15.21 20.01
C PRO A 164 -32.79 -16.28 18.91
N GLU A 165 -31.95 -17.29 19.17
CA GLU A 165 -31.62 -18.41 18.27
C GLU A 165 -32.71 -19.50 18.08
N THR A 166 -32.56 -20.34 17.04
CA THR A 166 -33.18 -21.68 16.93
C THR A 166 -32.31 -22.68 16.14
N GLU A 167 -32.15 -23.92 16.63
CA GLU A 167 -31.12 -24.90 16.21
C GLU A 167 -31.41 -25.79 14.96
N GLY A 168 -30.34 -26.06 14.19
CA GLY A 168 -29.95 -27.39 13.64
C GLY A 168 -30.66 -27.95 12.38
N PRO A 169 -30.28 -29.17 11.89
CA PRO A 169 -29.14 -30.04 12.27
C PRO A 169 -28.28 -30.60 11.10
N GLU A 170 -27.15 -31.25 11.41
CA GLU A 170 -26.22 -31.93 10.47
C GLU A 170 -26.73 -33.26 9.87
N PRO A 171 -26.02 -33.79 8.85
CA PRO A 171 -25.70 -35.24 8.84
C PRO A 171 -24.32 -35.65 8.24
N ASP A 172 -23.50 -36.26 9.09
CA ASP A 172 -22.84 -37.59 8.93
C ASP A 172 -22.22 -38.00 7.57
N GLY A 173 -20.92 -38.35 7.57
CA GLY A 173 -20.14 -38.72 6.37
C GLY A 173 -19.55 -40.15 6.38
N THR A 174 -18.94 -40.59 5.27
CA THR A 174 -18.11 -41.81 5.23
C THR A 174 -17.10 -41.80 4.08
N ALA A 175 -15.84 -42.17 4.33
CA ALA A 175 -14.77 -42.25 3.34
C ALA A 175 -14.62 -43.66 2.69
N LEU A 176 -13.91 -43.74 1.57
CA LEU A 176 -13.41 -44.98 0.96
C LEU A 176 -11.97 -44.79 0.43
N SER A 177 -11.14 -45.84 0.54
CA SER A 177 -9.68 -45.80 0.33
C SER A 177 -9.20 -46.39 -1.01
N GLU A 178 -7.89 -46.28 -1.27
CA GLU A 178 -7.17 -46.68 -2.50
C GLU A 178 -7.04 -48.21 -2.71
N PRO A 179 -6.40 -48.71 -3.80
CA PRO A 179 -4.94 -48.95 -3.76
C PRO A 179 -4.12 -48.90 -5.08
N ASP A 180 -2.82 -48.59 -4.93
CA ASP A 180 -1.57 -49.19 -5.50
C ASP A 180 -1.42 -49.66 -6.97
N VAL A 181 -0.33 -49.21 -7.64
CA VAL A 181 0.53 -50.00 -8.58
C VAL A 181 2.01 -49.47 -8.55
N ASP A 182 3.02 -50.35 -8.65
CA ASP A 182 4.45 -50.11 -8.36
C ASP A 182 5.41 -49.61 -9.50
N ALA A 183 6.50 -48.94 -9.05
CA ALA A 183 7.94 -49.06 -9.40
C ALA A 183 8.61 -48.58 -10.74
N ASP A 184 9.47 -47.54 -10.64
CA ASP A 184 10.99 -47.55 -10.62
C ASP A 184 11.82 -48.12 -11.82
N PRO A 185 13.16 -47.86 -12.03
CA PRO A 185 14.12 -46.81 -11.55
C PRO A 185 15.02 -46.11 -12.65
N ALA A 186 15.93 -45.21 -12.22
CA ALA A 186 17.28 -44.88 -12.79
C ALA A 186 17.37 -44.16 -14.18
N GLU A 187 18.43 -43.44 -14.63
CA GLU A 187 19.78 -42.95 -14.17
C GLU A 187 20.21 -41.81 -15.19
N THR A 188 21.29 -41.00 -15.14
CA THR A 188 22.54 -40.81 -14.34
C THR A 188 22.98 -39.30 -14.39
N GLU A 189 24.09 -38.89 -13.74
CA GLU A 189 24.74 -37.55 -13.82
C GLU A 189 25.83 -37.44 -14.93
N GLY A 190 26.34 -36.22 -15.23
CA GLY A 190 27.50 -35.98 -16.11
C GLY A 190 28.08 -34.55 -16.03
N ASP A 191 29.39 -34.39 -16.23
CA ASP A 191 30.23 -33.19 -15.97
C ASP A 191 31.33 -33.05 -17.05
N GLU A 192 31.54 -31.85 -17.64
CA GLU A 192 32.55 -31.60 -18.71
C GLU A 192 33.10 -30.13 -18.73
N PRO A 193 34.29 -29.87 -19.35
CA PRO A 193 35.17 -28.74 -18.98
C PRO A 193 35.34 -27.59 -20.01
N ALA A 194 36.24 -26.64 -19.70
CA ALA A 194 36.50 -25.37 -20.40
C ALA A 194 37.21 -25.47 -21.78
N VAL A 195 37.20 -24.35 -22.52
CA VAL A 195 37.54 -24.19 -23.96
C VAL A 195 38.76 -23.27 -24.18
N ASP A 196 39.50 -23.44 -25.28
CA ASP A 196 40.68 -22.65 -25.68
C ASP A 196 40.34 -21.30 -26.37
N GLU A 197 41.19 -20.28 -26.20
CA GLU A 197 40.93 -18.91 -26.70
C GLU A 197 41.07 -18.73 -28.23
N ASP A 198 41.95 -19.47 -28.91
CA ASP A 198 42.18 -19.33 -30.37
C ASP A 198 40.95 -19.73 -31.22
N ASP A 199 40.10 -20.63 -30.69
CA ASP A 199 38.87 -21.05 -31.35
C ASP A 199 37.79 -19.96 -31.28
N ILE A 200 37.77 -19.12 -30.24
CA ILE A 200 36.76 -18.06 -30.02
C ILE A 200 36.86 -16.95 -31.07
N GLU A 201 38.07 -16.46 -31.37
CA GLU A 201 38.27 -15.46 -32.44
C GLU A 201 37.94 -16.04 -33.83
N THR A 202 38.15 -17.35 -34.02
CA THR A 202 37.85 -18.06 -35.26
C THR A 202 36.34 -18.19 -35.48
N ASP A 203 35.62 -18.71 -34.48
CA ASP A 203 34.14 -18.77 -34.51
C ASP A 203 33.51 -17.39 -34.67
N PHE A 204 34.11 -16.34 -34.10
CA PHE A 204 33.58 -14.97 -34.19
C PHE A 204 33.73 -14.39 -35.61
N ALA A 205 34.85 -14.68 -36.28
CA ALA A 205 35.05 -14.32 -37.68
C ALA A 205 34.07 -15.05 -38.61
N ASP A 206 33.91 -16.36 -38.42
CA ASP A 206 32.98 -17.18 -39.21
C ASP A 206 31.50 -16.83 -38.93
N ALA A 207 31.15 -16.45 -37.70
CA ALA A 207 29.82 -15.93 -37.37
C ALA A 207 29.50 -14.68 -38.19
N ARG A 208 30.40 -13.69 -38.23
CA ARG A 208 30.20 -12.45 -39.01
C ARG A 208 30.14 -12.71 -40.52
N ALA A 209 30.86 -13.72 -41.01
CA ALA A 209 30.73 -14.19 -42.38
C ALA A 209 29.35 -14.81 -42.65
N ALA A 210 28.82 -15.64 -41.74
CA ALA A 210 27.49 -16.25 -41.84
C ALA A 210 26.36 -15.20 -41.82
N ILE A 211 26.44 -14.19 -40.94
CA ILE A 211 25.51 -13.04 -40.93
C ILE A 211 25.50 -12.31 -42.28
N THR A 212 26.68 -12.15 -42.89
CA THR A 212 26.85 -11.47 -44.19
C THR A 212 26.34 -12.34 -45.36
N ALA A 213 26.23 -13.66 -45.16
CA ALA A 213 25.69 -14.62 -46.11
C ALA A 213 24.21 -14.93 -45.90
N GLU A 214 23.55 -14.29 -44.93
CA GLU A 214 22.16 -14.54 -44.49
C GLU A 214 21.93 -15.98 -43.94
N ASP A 215 23.01 -16.68 -43.55
CA ASP A 215 22.95 -17.98 -42.85
C ASP A 215 22.84 -17.74 -41.34
N TYR A 216 21.66 -17.30 -40.92
CA TYR A 216 21.37 -16.95 -39.53
C TYR A 216 21.46 -18.16 -38.58
N ASP A 217 21.13 -19.37 -39.05
CA ASP A 217 21.26 -20.59 -38.26
C ASP A 217 22.72 -20.93 -37.97
N LEU A 218 23.64 -20.77 -38.93
CA LEU A 218 25.08 -20.91 -38.67
C LEU A 218 25.59 -19.80 -37.75
N ALA A 219 25.19 -18.54 -37.98
CA ALA A 219 25.58 -17.42 -37.14
C ALA A 219 25.14 -17.60 -35.66
N ILE A 220 23.88 -17.97 -35.40
CA ILE A 220 23.37 -18.24 -34.05
C ILE A 220 24.21 -19.32 -33.37
N ARG A 221 24.48 -20.46 -34.04
CA ARG A 221 25.26 -21.57 -33.46
C ARG A 221 26.70 -21.19 -33.11
N LEU A 222 27.33 -20.32 -33.89
CA LEU A 222 28.70 -19.86 -33.63
C LEU A 222 28.73 -18.84 -32.48
N LEU A 223 27.82 -17.87 -32.49
CA LEU A 223 27.68 -16.87 -31.41
C LEU A 223 27.33 -17.52 -30.07
N THR A 224 26.37 -18.46 -30.04
CA THR A 224 26.06 -19.24 -28.83
C THR A 224 27.27 -20.03 -28.32
N ARG A 225 28.17 -20.54 -29.18
CA ARG A 225 29.36 -21.26 -28.70
C ARG A 225 30.35 -20.34 -27.98
N ILE A 226 30.58 -19.14 -28.52
CA ILE A 226 31.42 -18.09 -27.91
C ILE A 226 30.86 -17.65 -26.55
N LEU A 227 29.54 -17.64 -26.41
CA LEU A 227 28.80 -17.21 -25.22
C LEU A 227 28.59 -18.32 -24.19
N ASN A 228 28.89 -19.58 -24.54
CA ASN A 228 28.93 -20.72 -23.64
C ASN A 228 30.35 -20.99 -23.10
N ALA A 229 31.37 -20.33 -23.63
CA ALA A 229 32.71 -20.31 -23.05
C ALA A 229 32.75 -19.35 -21.83
N PRO A 230 33.73 -19.48 -20.93
CA PRO A 230 33.99 -18.47 -19.90
C PRO A 230 34.12 -17.07 -20.49
N GLU A 231 33.78 -16.05 -19.70
CA GLU A 231 33.70 -14.65 -20.17
C GLU A 231 35.02 -14.16 -20.75
N ASN A 232 34.94 -13.60 -21.96
CA ASN A 232 36.07 -13.40 -22.86
C ASN A 232 35.96 -12.08 -23.63
N SER A 233 37.00 -11.73 -24.38
CA SER A 233 37.10 -10.50 -25.18
C SER A 233 35.97 -10.29 -26.20
N ARG A 234 35.18 -11.33 -26.52
CA ARG A 234 34.07 -11.27 -27.47
C ARG A 234 32.69 -11.43 -26.85
N SER A 235 32.56 -11.71 -25.55
CA SER A 235 31.25 -11.99 -24.93
C SER A 235 30.23 -10.86 -25.15
N ALA A 236 30.61 -9.59 -24.99
CA ALA A 236 29.74 -8.47 -25.33
C ALA A 236 29.42 -8.40 -26.84
N GLU A 237 30.42 -8.30 -27.72
CA GLU A 237 30.21 -8.15 -29.18
C GLU A 237 29.43 -9.34 -29.78
N ALA A 238 29.57 -10.54 -29.22
CA ALA A 238 28.82 -11.73 -29.60
C ALA A 238 27.37 -11.72 -29.11
N ARG A 239 27.08 -11.23 -27.89
CA ARG A 239 25.70 -11.13 -27.36
C ARG A 239 24.89 -10.05 -28.09
N GLU A 240 25.49 -8.89 -28.39
CA GLU A 240 24.85 -7.87 -29.27
C GLU A 240 24.49 -8.47 -30.64
N LEU A 241 25.45 -9.15 -31.28
CA LEU A 241 25.20 -9.78 -32.57
C LEU A 241 24.18 -10.91 -32.49
N LEU A 242 24.10 -11.67 -31.39
CA LEU A 242 23.15 -12.78 -31.26
C LEU A 242 21.70 -12.25 -31.22
N GLY A 243 21.43 -11.18 -30.48
CA GLY A 243 20.14 -10.48 -30.56
C GLY A 243 19.82 -9.98 -31.97
N VAL A 244 20.77 -9.33 -32.65
CA VAL A 244 20.60 -8.81 -34.02
C VAL A 244 20.35 -9.91 -35.06
N VAL A 245 20.94 -11.10 -34.88
CA VAL A 245 20.69 -12.23 -35.79
C VAL A 245 19.34 -12.87 -35.52
N ARG A 246 18.92 -12.99 -34.26
CA ARG A 246 17.59 -13.49 -33.89
C ARG A 246 16.48 -12.57 -34.41
N GLU A 247 16.64 -11.25 -34.28
CA GLU A 247 15.74 -10.23 -34.85
C GLU A 247 15.56 -10.44 -36.36
N ARG A 248 16.66 -10.68 -37.08
CA ARG A 248 16.66 -10.93 -38.54
C ARG A 248 16.16 -12.32 -38.94
N ASN A 249 16.14 -13.27 -38.02
CA ASN A 249 15.60 -14.62 -38.22
C ASN A 249 14.14 -14.72 -37.74
N GLU A 250 13.46 -13.58 -37.55
CA GLU A 250 12.07 -13.44 -37.06
C GLU A 250 11.84 -14.04 -35.63
N GLN A 251 12.92 -14.32 -34.89
CA GLN A 251 12.92 -14.84 -33.52
C GLN A 251 12.81 -13.69 -32.50
N PHE A 252 11.74 -12.90 -32.59
CA PHE A 252 11.65 -11.61 -31.88
C PHE A 252 11.71 -11.73 -30.35
N ALA A 253 11.06 -12.72 -29.74
CA ALA A 253 11.11 -12.92 -28.28
C ALA A 253 12.50 -13.37 -27.80
N GLN A 254 13.22 -14.15 -28.60
CA GLN A 254 14.59 -14.56 -28.29
C GLN A 254 15.59 -13.41 -28.54
N ALA A 255 15.31 -12.50 -29.49
CA ALA A 255 16.10 -11.27 -29.67
C ALA A 255 15.93 -10.31 -28.48
N GLU A 256 14.69 -10.09 -28.07
CA GLU A 256 14.29 -9.31 -26.88
C GLU A 256 15.00 -9.81 -25.61
N ALA A 257 14.97 -11.12 -25.34
CA ALA A 257 15.68 -11.71 -24.20
C ALA A 257 17.20 -11.52 -24.27
N GLU A 258 17.83 -11.66 -25.44
CA GLU A 258 19.29 -11.47 -25.57
C GLU A 258 19.70 -9.98 -25.57
N TYR A 259 18.76 -9.07 -25.85
CA TYR A 259 18.94 -7.62 -25.68
C TYR A 259 18.79 -7.20 -24.22
N LEU A 260 17.81 -7.72 -23.49
CA LEU A 260 17.67 -7.50 -22.04
C LEU A 260 18.92 -8.01 -21.30
N LEU A 261 19.32 -9.27 -21.53
CA LEU A 261 20.52 -9.89 -20.95
C LEU A 261 21.83 -9.17 -21.35
N TYR A 262 21.85 -8.47 -22.48
CA TYR A 262 22.99 -7.61 -22.84
C TYR A 262 23.02 -6.33 -22.00
N LEU A 263 21.88 -5.70 -21.76
CA LEU A 263 21.79 -4.44 -20.99
C LEU A 263 22.06 -4.68 -19.51
N GLU A 264 21.55 -5.80 -18.98
CA GLU A 264 21.82 -6.34 -17.64
C GLU A 264 23.33 -6.58 -17.43
N ARG A 265 23.96 -7.37 -18.31
CA ARG A 265 25.36 -7.78 -18.14
C ARG A 265 26.39 -6.73 -18.60
N TYR A 266 26.02 -5.81 -19.49
CA TYR A 266 26.93 -4.84 -20.11
C TYR A 266 26.37 -3.40 -20.19
N PRO A 267 25.85 -2.82 -19.09
CA PRO A 267 25.12 -1.53 -19.10
C PRO A 267 25.95 -0.34 -19.64
N ASP A 268 27.23 -0.29 -19.29
CA ASP A 268 28.19 0.77 -19.69
C ASP A 268 28.88 0.53 -21.06
N SER A 269 28.50 -0.52 -21.79
CA SER A 269 29.19 -0.89 -23.03
C SER A 269 28.86 0.01 -24.23
N GLU A 270 29.78 0.07 -25.20
CA GLU A 270 29.60 0.84 -26.45
C GLU A 270 28.34 0.40 -27.25
N GLY A 271 27.82 -0.81 -27.01
CA GLY A 271 26.59 -1.30 -27.64
C GLY A 271 25.30 -1.03 -26.86
N ALA A 272 25.35 -0.69 -25.57
CA ALA A 272 24.14 -0.59 -24.73
C ALA A 272 23.12 0.44 -25.24
N VAL A 273 23.59 1.54 -25.84
CA VAL A 273 22.72 2.54 -26.49
C VAL A 273 22.07 1.99 -27.77
N ARG A 274 22.78 1.15 -28.53
CA ARG A 274 22.25 0.51 -29.76
C ARG A 274 21.25 -0.60 -29.43
N VAL A 275 21.48 -1.32 -28.33
CA VAL A 275 20.63 -2.42 -27.88
C VAL A 275 19.30 -1.91 -27.34
N ARG A 276 19.30 -0.84 -26.51
CA ARG A 276 18.07 -0.12 -26.12
C ARG A 276 17.23 0.30 -27.34
N GLN A 277 17.84 1.02 -28.29
CA GLN A 277 17.16 1.45 -29.53
C GLN A 277 16.59 0.30 -30.38
N ARG A 278 17.12 -0.92 -30.25
CA ARG A 278 16.61 -2.11 -30.94
C ARG A 278 15.47 -2.78 -30.19
N LEU A 279 15.56 -2.83 -28.86
CA LEU A 279 14.50 -3.28 -27.97
C LEU A 279 13.24 -2.41 -28.15
N ASP A 280 13.39 -1.08 -28.07
CA ASP A 280 12.31 -0.11 -28.25
C ASP A 280 11.59 -0.31 -29.60
N ALA A 281 12.37 -0.48 -30.68
CA ALA A 281 11.83 -0.67 -32.03
C ALA A 281 11.13 -2.03 -32.21
N LEU A 282 11.62 -3.07 -31.54
CA LEU A 282 11.08 -4.43 -31.59
C LEU A 282 9.76 -4.55 -30.81
N THR A 283 9.63 -3.86 -29.68
CA THR A 283 8.37 -3.70 -28.93
C THR A 283 7.36 -2.87 -29.75
N THR A 284 7.77 -1.70 -30.23
CA THR A 284 6.90 -0.79 -31.02
C THR A 284 6.32 -1.46 -32.27
N ALA A 285 7.07 -2.35 -32.93
CA ALA A 285 6.65 -3.02 -34.17
C ALA A 285 5.54 -4.08 -33.99
N ARG A 286 5.16 -4.43 -32.75
CA ARG A 286 4.10 -5.42 -32.46
C ARG A 286 2.69 -4.81 -32.43
N GLY A 287 2.55 -3.49 -32.39
CA GLY A 287 1.26 -2.80 -32.40
C GLY A 287 0.52 -2.92 -33.74
N ALA A 288 -0.78 -3.25 -33.69
CA ALA A 288 -1.64 -3.23 -34.87
C ALA A 288 -2.07 -1.79 -35.22
N PRO A 289 -2.16 -1.40 -36.50
CA PRO A 289 -2.51 -0.03 -36.88
C PRO A 289 -4.00 0.28 -36.65
N PRO A 290 -4.35 1.39 -35.98
CA PRO A 290 -5.75 1.76 -35.70
C PRO A 290 -6.52 2.25 -36.93
N GLU A 291 -7.85 2.27 -36.84
CA GLU A 291 -8.73 2.80 -37.89
C GLU A 291 -8.60 4.35 -38.05
N PRO A 292 -8.84 4.90 -39.25
CA PRO A 292 -8.63 6.32 -39.51
C PRO A 292 -9.61 7.23 -38.73
N LEU A 293 -9.03 8.27 -38.14
CA LEU A 293 -9.66 9.27 -37.27
C LEU A 293 -11.00 9.82 -37.77
N ARG A 294 -11.93 10.04 -36.83
CA ARG A 294 -13.25 10.64 -37.06
C ARG A 294 -13.16 12.16 -37.00
N GLU A 295 -13.67 12.85 -38.02
CA GLU A 295 -13.72 14.32 -38.06
C GLU A 295 -14.53 14.92 -36.89
N VAL A 296 -14.01 16.02 -36.34
CA VAL A 296 -14.62 16.80 -35.25
C VAL A 296 -15.84 17.56 -35.76
N ALA A 297 -16.95 17.50 -35.02
CA ALA A 297 -18.12 18.33 -35.27
C ALA A 297 -18.09 19.57 -34.37
N GLU A 298 -18.01 20.76 -34.98
CA GLU A 298 -18.18 22.03 -34.27
C GLU A 298 -19.61 22.14 -33.69
N ALA A 299 -19.72 22.55 -32.42
CA ALA A 299 -20.99 22.84 -31.77
C ALA A 299 -21.27 24.36 -31.76
N ASP A 300 -22.50 24.74 -32.11
CA ASP A 300 -22.85 26.10 -32.55
C ASP A 300 -23.00 27.11 -31.41
N SER A 301 -22.72 28.39 -31.69
CA SER A 301 -22.91 29.49 -30.72
C SER A 301 -24.27 30.17 -30.94
N ALA A 302 -25.17 30.09 -29.97
CA ALA A 302 -26.44 30.84 -29.99
C ALA A 302 -26.73 31.49 -28.63
N ARG A 303 -26.82 32.83 -28.62
CA ARG A 303 -27.02 33.67 -27.43
C ARG A 303 -28.36 34.40 -27.54
N SER A 304 -29.19 34.34 -26.48
CA SER A 304 -30.46 35.09 -26.42
C SER A 304 -30.83 35.52 -24.99
N GLU A 305 -30.46 36.76 -24.66
CA GLU A 305 -31.21 37.67 -23.78
C GLU A 305 -32.64 37.90 -24.36
N PRO A 306 -33.69 38.38 -23.63
CA PRO A 306 -33.62 39.64 -22.85
C PRO A 306 -34.63 39.89 -21.68
N ALA A 307 -34.52 41.13 -21.16
CA ALA A 307 -35.60 42.01 -20.66
C ALA A 307 -35.82 42.14 -19.12
N GLU A 308 -36.45 43.26 -18.77
CA GLU A 308 -36.39 43.97 -17.47
C GLU A 308 -37.79 44.13 -16.82
N GLU A 309 -37.80 44.43 -15.51
CA GLU A 309 -38.77 45.23 -14.71
C GLU A 309 -40.30 45.08 -14.89
N GLU A 310 -41.01 44.85 -13.76
CA GLU A 310 -42.09 45.73 -13.24
C GLU A 310 -42.34 45.47 -11.73
N GLU A 311 -42.95 46.43 -11.01
CA GLU A 311 -43.18 46.45 -9.55
C GLU A 311 -44.65 46.10 -9.18
N ASP A 312 -44.95 45.73 -7.91
CA ASP A 312 -45.91 46.50 -7.05
C ASP A 312 -46.33 45.86 -5.68
N GLU A 313 -46.54 46.77 -4.72
CA GLU A 313 -47.40 46.83 -3.51
C GLU A 313 -47.51 45.74 -2.41
N GLU A 314 -47.14 46.22 -1.21
CA GLU A 314 -47.43 45.92 0.22
C GLU A 314 -48.71 45.16 0.67
N ALA A 315 -48.61 44.54 1.87
CA ALA A 315 -49.72 44.38 2.84
C ALA A 315 -49.23 44.32 4.31
N GLU A 316 -50.07 44.70 5.27
CA GLU A 316 -49.68 45.11 6.65
C GLU A 316 -49.54 44.02 7.74
N VAL A 317 -48.91 44.44 8.85
CA VAL A 317 -48.69 43.74 10.14
C VAL A 317 -50.00 43.59 10.98
N PRO A 318 -50.01 42.80 12.08
CA PRO A 318 -49.92 43.47 13.39
C PRO A 318 -49.13 42.72 14.49
N VAL A 319 -48.61 43.50 15.45
CA VAL A 319 -47.93 43.05 16.68
C VAL A 319 -48.91 42.99 17.87
N ALA A 320 -48.66 42.12 18.86
CA ALA A 320 -49.22 42.20 20.21
C ALA A 320 -48.16 41.81 21.26
N SER A 321 -48.28 42.32 22.49
CA SER A 321 -47.21 42.29 23.51
C SER A 321 -47.68 41.91 24.92
N ASP A 322 -46.70 41.70 25.81
CA ASP A 322 -46.73 41.82 27.28
C ASP A 322 -47.64 40.92 28.13
N GLN A 323 -47.03 40.03 28.92
CA GLN A 323 -47.25 39.98 30.38
C GLN A 323 -46.20 39.19 31.18
N GLU A 324 -46.02 39.58 32.44
CA GLU A 324 -45.00 39.13 33.41
C GLU A 324 -45.62 39.22 34.83
N PRO A 325 -44.95 38.75 35.91
CA PRO A 325 -44.79 37.37 36.39
C PRO A 325 -45.84 36.98 37.46
N PRO A 326 -45.63 35.88 38.25
CA PRO A 326 -45.21 36.13 39.64
C PRO A 326 -44.30 35.06 40.31
N GLU A 327 -43.50 35.51 41.28
CA GLU A 327 -42.84 34.70 42.34
C GLU A 327 -43.74 34.54 43.60
N PRO A 328 -43.27 33.99 44.73
CA PRO A 328 -42.77 32.63 44.99
C PRO A 328 -43.67 31.93 46.05
N PRO A 329 -43.17 30.95 46.84
CA PRO A 329 -42.73 31.35 48.20
C PRO A 329 -41.53 30.58 48.78
N GLU A 330 -40.87 31.19 49.77
CA GLU A 330 -39.86 30.56 50.63
C GLU A 330 -40.45 29.47 51.54
N VAL A 331 -39.63 28.49 51.94
CA VAL A 331 -39.82 27.72 53.19
C VAL A 331 -38.47 27.65 53.92
N THR A 332 -38.43 28.11 55.18
CA THR A 332 -37.19 28.23 55.96
C THR A 332 -37.02 27.16 57.04
N ASP A 333 -35.79 26.64 57.12
CA ASP A 333 -35.07 26.11 58.30
C ASP A 333 -35.73 25.04 59.20
N ARG A 334 -35.06 23.88 59.33
CA ARG A 334 -34.81 23.27 60.66
C ARG A 334 -33.66 22.25 60.74
N ARG A 335 -32.53 22.72 61.27
CA ARG A 335 -31.65 22.06 62.28
C ARG A 335 -30.97 20.70 62.05
N LEU A 336 -29.63 20.77 62.04
CA LEU A 336 -28.66 20.07 62.91
C LEU A 336 -28.71 18.54 63.09
N ALA A 337 -27.67 17.88 62.57
CA ALA A 337 -26.87 16.86 63.25
C ALA A 337 -25.37 17.09 62.90
N ASP A 338 -24.44 16.57 63.71
CA ASP A 338 -23.02 16.96 63.68
C ASP A 338 -22.09 16.01 62.87
N ALA A 339 -21.00 16.62 62.37
CA ALA A 339 -19.66 16.05 62.07
C ALA A 339 -19.46 15.13 60.84
N PRO A 340 -18.21 15.02 60.33
CA PRO A 340 -17.01 15.84 60.59
C PRO A 340 -16.60 16.72 59.39
N GLU A 341 -15.58 17.55 59.58
CA GLU A 341 -14.76 18.08 58.47
C GLU A 341 -13.76 16.98 58.11
N GLU A 342 -13.94 16.32 56.96
CA GLU A 342 -12.86 15.59 56.29
C GLU A 342 -12.25 16.54 55.25
N GLU A 343 -10.93 16.70 55.32
CA GLU A 343 -10.17 17.51 54.37
C GLU A 343 -10.05 16.71 53.08
N ASP A 344 -11.05 16.84 52.20
CA ASP A 344 -11.08 16.15 50.91
C ASP A 344 -9.75 16.39 50.17
N GLU A 345 -9.10 15.29 49.80
CA GLU A 345 -7.70 15.32 49.39
C GLU A 345 -7.61 16.06 48.05
N ARG A 346 -6.90 17.20 48.01
CA ARG A 346 -6.62 17.86 46.74
C ARG A 346 -5.85 16.87 45.88
N GLU A 347 -6.44 16.56 44.73
CA GLU A 347 -5.84 15.74 43.68
C GLU A 347 -4.42 16.23 43.38
N GLU A 348 -3.51 15.26 43.20
CA GLU A 348 -2.06 15.50 43.30
C GLU A 348 -1.55 16.44 42.20
N GLU A 349 -0.43 17.13 42.47
CA GLU A 349 0.12 18.16 41.58
C GLU A 349 0.37 17.63 40.16
N GLU A 350 -0.05 18.37 39.12
CA GLU A 350 0.33 18.09 37.73
C GLU A 350 1.86 18.23 37.57
N THR A 351 2.61 17.15 37.77
CA THR A 351 4.08 17.18 37.79
C THR A 351 4.69 17.25 36.40
N PHE A 352 4.63 18.43 35.77
CA PHE A 352 5.41 18.73 34.58
C PHE A 352 6.90 18.95 34.89
N PRO A 353 7.83 18.61 33.97
CA PRO A 353 7.58 18.07 32.63
C PRO A 353 7.41 16.55 32.60
N LYS A 354 6.55 16.07 31.71
CA LYS A 354 6.33 14.64 31.40
C LYS A 354 7.13 14.28 30.14
N LEU A 355 7.73 13.09 30.10
CA LEU A 355 8.44 12.55 28.93
C LEU A 355 7.98 11.12 28.69
N GLU A 356 7.36 10.88 27.54
CA GLU A 356 6.91 9.57 27.11
C GLU A 356 7.50 9.25 25.73
N TYR A 357 7.84 7.99 25.49
CA TYR A 357 8.31 7.51 24.21
C TYR A 357 8.11 6.00 24.13
N SER A 358 7.94 5.51 22.92
CA SER A 358 7.86 4.09 22.61
C SER A 358 8.40 3.84 21.21
N GLY A 359 8.74 2.59 20.92
CA GLY A 359 9.19 2.25 19.58
C GLY A 359 9.51 0.77 19.39
N SER A 360 9.80 0.42 18.15
CA SER A 360 10.30 -0.86 17.71
C SER A 360 11.60 -0.70 16.92
N VAL A 361 12.46 -1.71 17.02
CA VAL A 361 13.54 -1.98 16.07
C VAL A 361 13.36 -3.41 15.56
N ASP A 362 13.32 -3.54 14.25
CA ASP A 362 13.33 -4.81 13.52
C ASP A 362 14.67 -4.99 12.78
N SER A 363 15.02 -6.23 12.48
CA SER A 363 16.13 -6.57 11.59
C SER A 363 15.82 -7.91 10.95
N THR A 364 15.60 -7.91 9.63
CA THR A 364 15.10 -9.06 8.87
C THR A 364 16.02 -9.35 7.69
N TYR A 365 16.49 -10.59 7.65
CA TYR A 365 17.28 -11.12 6.53
C TYR A 365 16.36 -11.82 5.53
N PHE A 366 16.49 -11.45 4.27
CA PHE A 366 15.73 -11.98 3.14
C PHE A 366 16.62 -12.82 2.24
N PHE A 367 16.18 -14.03 1.93
CA PHE A 367 16.84 -14.88 0.94
C PHE A 367 15.81 -15.60 0.06
N ARG A 368 15.87 -15.35 -1.26
CA ARG A 368 14.98 -15.93 -2.27
C ARG A 368 15.81 -16.36 -3.48
N GLN A 369 15.65 -17.60 -3.92
CA GLN A 369 16.35 -18.20 -5.05
C GLN A 369 15.40 -19.06 -5.89
N GLY A 370 15.77 -19.36 -7.13
CA GLY A 370 15.00 -20.26 -7.99
C GLY A 370 15.80 -21.03 -9.03
N THR A 371 15.20 -22.12 -9.50
CA THR A 371 15.68 -22.97 -10.61
C THR A 371 14.56 -23.07 -11.64
N THR A 372 14.78 -22.59 -12.86
CA THR A 372 13.87 -22.78 -14.00
C THR A 372 14.39 -23.87 -14.93
N ARG A 373 13.50 -24.80 -15.33
CA ARG A 373 13.79 -25.86 -16.31
C ARG A 373 12.93 -25.68 -17.56
N PHE A 374 13.50 -24.98 -18.54
CA PHE A 374 12.90 -24.69 -19.84
C PHE A 374 12.96 -25.90 -20.77
N THR A 375 11.93 -26.11 -21.60
CA THR A 375 11.91 -27.17 -22.64
C THR A 375 11.14 -26.69 -23.87
N GLU A 376 11.81 -26.65 -25.02
CA GLU A 376 11.23 -26.29 -26.32
C GLU A 376 10.86 -27.56 -27.10
N PHE A 377 9.59 -27.68 -27.52
CA PHE A 377 9.06 -28.93 -28.09
C PHE A 377 9.57 -29.22 -29.50
N ASP A 378 9.73 -28.21 -30.35
CA ASP A 378 10.10 -28.38 -31.76
C ASP A 378 11.60 -28.72 -31.92
N THR A 379 12.46 -27.96 -31.23
CA THR A 379 13.91 -28.17 -31.24
C THR A 379 14.39 -29.31 -30.32
N SER A 380 13.52 -29.77 -29.41
CA SER A 380 13.86 -30.63 -28.27
C SER A 380 14.92 -30.04 -27.31
N ARG A 381 15.18 -28.72 -27.37
CA ARG A 381 16.14 -28.02 -26.51
C ARG A 381 15.65 -28.01 -25.06
N ARG A 382 16.60 -28.10 -24.13
CA ARG A 382 16.39 -27.92 -22.69
C ARG A 382 17.48 -27.02 -22.13
N SER A 383 17.14 -26.20 -21.14
CA SER A 383 18.11 -25.54 -20.25
C SER A 383 17.68 -25.73 -18.80
N VAL A 384 18.63 -25.47 -17.90
CA VAL A 384 18.40 -25.34 -16.47
C VAL A 384 19.13 -24.08 -16.07
N ASP A 385 18.38 -23.13 -15.53
CA ASP A 385 18.85 -21.76 -15.28
C ASP A 385 18.54 -21.46 -13.80
N ASP A 386 19.60 -21.28 -13.01
CA ASP A 386 19.56 -21.04 -11.56
C ASP A 386 19.84 -19.56 -11.26
N PHE A 387 19.08 -18.96 -10.34
CA PHE A 387 19.12 -17.53 -10.05
C PHE A 387 18.82 -17.22 -8.58
N VAL A 388 19.35 -16.10 -8.09
CA VAL A 388 18.94 -15.45 -6.83
C VAL A 388 17.98 -14.32 -7.21
N LEU A 389 16.90 -14.14 -6.44
CA LEU A 389 15.91 -13.06 -6.62
C LEU A 389 16.05 -11.98 -5.55
N GLN A 390 16.51 -12.33 -4.36
CA GLN A 390 16.67 -11.41 -3.24
C GLN A 390 17.67 -11.97 -2.24
N ASN A 391 18.59 -11.13 -1.78
CA ASN A 391 19.59 -11.47 -0.76
C ASN A 391 19.95 -10.18 0.00
N SER A 392 19.07 -9.71 0.87
CA SER A 392 19.24 -8.42 1.57
C SER A 392 19.02 -8.52 3.08
N LEU A 393 19.58 -7.56 3.83
CA LEU A 393 19.31 -7.35 5.24
C LEU A 393 18.68 -5.97 5.43
N VAL A 394 17.39 -5.94 5.76
CA VAL A 394 16.67 -4.74 6.16
C VAL A 394 16.76 -4.58 7.68
N THR A 395 16.82 -3.36 8.18
CA THR A 395 16.80 -3.04 9.61
C THR A 395 16.11 -1.69 9.80
N SER A 396 14.93 -1.70 10.40
CA SER A 396 14.09 -0.52 10.54
C SER A 396 13.98 -0.03 11.98
N LEU A 397 13.56 1.23 12.10
CA LEU A 397 13.39 1.95 13.35
C LEU A 397 12.08 2.74 13.27
N SER A 398 11.13 2.38 14.13
CA SER A 398 9.84 3.06 14.26
C SER A 398 9.74 3.60 15.69
N THR A 399 9.80 4.92 15.87
CA THR A 399 9.65 5.57 17.18
C THR A 399 8.61 6.67 17.16
N ILE A 400 8.00 6.87 18.32
CA ILE A 400 7.18 8.03 18.66
C ILE A 400 7.59 8.51 20.06
N GLY A 401 7.35 9.78 20.35
CA GLY A 401 7.44 10.27 21.72
C GLY A 401 6.92 11.68 21.87
N SER A 402 6.69 12.06 23.12
CA SER A 402 6.13 13.33 23.53
C SER A 402 6.87 13.89 24.74
N TYR A 403 7.00 15.21 24.77
CA TYR A 403 7.55 15.96 25.89
C TYR A 403 6.57 17.08 26.24
N GLU A 404 5.95 16.96 27.41
CA GLU A 404 4.85 17.81 27.85
C GLU A 404 5.28 18.72 29.01
N THR A 405 4.81 19.96 28.98
CA THR A 405 5.12 21.01 29.97
C THR A 405 3.86 21.77 30.37
N GLU A 406 3.99 22.74 31.28
CA GLU A 406 2.93 23.72 31.58
C GLU A 406 2.59 24.61 30.36
N ASP A 407 3.57 24.92 29.51
CA ASP A 407 3.47 25.90 28.41
C ASP A 407 3.14 25.26 27.03
N TYR A 408 3.50 24.00 26.80
CA TYR A 408 3.36 23.30 25.52
C TYR A 408 3.47 21.78 25.63
N LEU A 409 2.89 21.08 24.66
CA LEU A 409 3.23 19.71 24.27
C LEU A 409 4.15 19.76 23.03
N LEU A 410 5.06 18.79 22.92
CA LEU A 410 6.00 18.63 21.81
C LEU A 410 6.11 17.15 21.46
N SER A 411 5.62 16.73 20.30
CA SER A 411 5.61 15.33 19.87
C SER A 411 6.52 15.09 18.67
N TRP A 412 7.04 13.88 18.48
CA TRP A 412 7.88 13.55 17.32
C TRP A 412 7.64 12.12 16.84
N ARG A 413 7.88 11.90 15.54
CA ARG A 413 7.83 10.59 14.89
C ARG A 413 9.07 10.40 14.03
N VAL A 414 9.69 9.22 14.16
CA VAL A 414 10.75 8.76 13.26
C VAL A 414 10.34 7.38 12.75
N ALA A 415 10.26 7.22 11.43
CA ALA A 415 10.08 5.95 10.76
C ALA A 415 11.02 5.88 9.55
N GLY A 416 11.88 4.87 9.52
CA GLY A 416 12.83 4.66 8.45
C GLY A 416 13.58 3.34 8.57
N ALA A 417 14.19 2.91 7.46
CA ALA A 417 14.91 1.65 7.37
C ALA A 417 16.27 1.83 6.70
N PHE A 418 17.19 0.94 7.07
CA PHE A 418 18.47 0.77 6.40
C PHE A 418 18.52 -0.63 5.79
N GLU A 419 18.92 -0.72 4.52
CA GLU A 419 19.04 -1.95 3.77
C GLU A 419 20.46 -2.13 3.26
N ILE A 420 20.95 -3.37 3.35
CA ILE A 420 22.15 -3.85 2.65
C ILE A 420 21.70 -4.89 1.65
N ASP A 421 21.94 -4.66 0.36
CA ASP A 421 21.88 -5.71 -0.64
C ASP A 421 23.23 -6.45 -0.68
N PHE A 422 23.21 -7.79 -0.70
CA PHE A 422 24.43 -8.61 -0.71
C PHE A 422 24.83 -9.15 -2.08
N ASP A 423 23.98 -8.98 -3.11
CA ASP A 423 24.27 -9.40 -4.48
C ASP A 423 24.94 -8.25 -5.26
N ASP A 424 24.49 -7.00 -5.07
CA ASP A 424 25.09 -5.78 -5.66
C ASP A 424 25.92 -4.92 -4.68
N ASP A 425 26.04 -5.32 -3.41
CA ASP A 425 26.79 -4.61 -2.32
C ASP A 425 26.22 -3.20 -1.98
N GLU A 426 25.00 -2.87 -2.48
CA GLU A 426 24.33 -1.57 -2.32
C GLU A 426 23.81 -1.34 -0.89
N ARG A 427 23.66 -0.07 -0.49
CA ARG A 427 23.33 0.35 0.87
C ARG A 427 22.39 1.55 0.91
N ASN A 428 21.12 1.28 1.17
CA ASN A 428 20.05 2.26 1.04
C ASN A 428 19.50 2.68 2.40
N PHE A 429 19.40 3.99 2.63
CA PHE A 429 18.69 4.57 3.78
C PHE A 429 17.38 5.17 3.28
N ARG A 430 16.24 4.73 3.84
CA ARG A 430 14.91 5.26 3.54
C ARG A 430 14.26 5.87 4.77
N PHE A 431 13.63 7.04 4.62
CA PHE A 431 12.84 7.68 5.67
C PHE A 431 11.42 7.88 5.17
N SER A 432 10.45 7.20 5.80
CA SER A 432 9.04 7.36 5.52
C SER A 432 8.42 8.49 6.34
N ARG A 433 8.88 8.72 7.59
CA ARG A 433 8.41 9.79 8.48
C ARG A 433 9.57 10.34 9.32
N LEU A 434 9.69 11.66 9.40
CA LEU A 434 10.65 12.37 10.24
C LEU A 434 10.10 13.77 10.54
N TYR A 435 9.21 13.88 11.53
CA TYR A 435 8.54 15.14 11.88
C TYR A 435 8.52 15.42 13.39
N LEU A 436 8.28 16.69 13.68
CA LEU A 436 8.13 17.28 15.01
C LEU A 436 6.84 18.12 15.02
N ASP A 437 5.99 17.86 16.00
CA ASP A 437 4.77 18.60 16.30
C ASP A 437 5.00 19.49 17.52
N TYR A 438 4.41 20.69 17.51
CA TYR A 438 4.50 21.67 18.59
C TYR A 438 3.14 22.29 18.87
N ASP A 439 2.64 22.05 20.08
CA ASP A 439 1.27 22.33 20.51
C ASP A 439 1.30 23.26 21.76
N PRO A 440 1.42 24.59 21.56
CA PRO A 440 1.45 25.57 22.64
C PRO A 440 0.12 25.64 23.42
N LYS A 441 0.18 25.27 24.71
CA LYS A 441 -0.98 25.23 25.62
C LYS A 441 -1.56 26.63 25.83
N GLY A 442 -2.89 26.69 25.98
CA GLY A 442 -3.62 27.96 26.08
C GLY A 442 -3.64 28.76 24.78
N THR A 443 -3.36 28.10 23.65
CA THR A 443 -3.64 28.59 22.29
C THR A 443 -4.22 27.45 21.47
N GLU A 444 -4.95 27.81 20.42
CA GLU A 444 -5.69 26.89 19.58
C GLU A 444 -4.94 26.60 18.25
N LEU A 445 -3.60 26.65 18.31
CA LEU A 445 -2.68 26.53 17.18
C LEU A 445 -1.72 25.35 17.37
N SER A 446 -1.48 24.55 16.34
CA SER A 446 -0.41 23.56 16.31
C SER A 446 0.44 23.65 15.04
N LEU A 447 1.70 23.20 15.13
CA LEU A 447 2.66 23.25 14.03
C LEU A 447 3.40 21.92 13.88
N ARG A 448 3.11 21.21 12.78
CA ARG A 448 3.85 20.03 12.31
C ARG A 448 4.97 20.47 11.35
N PHE A 449 6.19 19.98 11.54
CA PHE A 449 7.34 20.26 10.66
C PHE A 449 8.19 19.02 10.40
N GLY A 450 8.51 18.76 9.13
CA GLY A 450 9.41 17.70 8.70
C GLY A 450 8.86 16.87 7.53
N ARG A 451 9.39 15.66 7.36
CA ARG A 451 8.87 14.65 6.43
C ARG A 451 7.63 14.01 7.04
N HIS A 452 6.45 14.39 6.56
CA HIS A 452 5.17 13.86 7.04
C HIS A 452 4.23 13.55 5.89
N LEU A 453 3.11 12.93 6.23
CA LEU A 453 2.07 12.47 5.34
C LEU A 453 0.79 13.23 5.69
N VAL A 454 0.04 13.65 4.68
CA VAL A 454 -1.30 14.24 4.82
C VAL A 454 -2.22 13.59 3.79
N ARG A 455 -3.50 13.50 4.13
CA ARG A 455 -4.53 12.76 3.36
C ARG A 455 -5.75 13.60 2.99
N SER A 456 -5.98 14.68 3.74
CA SER A 456 -7.09 15.61 3.53
C SER A 456 -6.59 16.92 2.95
N GLY A 457 -7.51 17.73 2.43
CA GLY A 457 -7.19 19.14 2.15
C GLY A 457 -6.46 19.39 0.84
N GLY A 458 -6.56 18.48 -0.14
CA GLY A 458 -5.98 18.65 -1.48
C GLY A 458 -4.49 18.30 -1.58
N VAL A 459 -3.90 17.81 -0.50
CA VAL A 459 -2.51 17.38 -0.40
C VAL A 459 -2.52 15.86 -0.23
N PHE A 460 -2.05 15.17 -1.25
CA PHE A 460 -2.10 13.71 -1.34
C PHE A 460 -0.69 13.15 -1.37
N ASP A 461 -0.44 12.17 -0.51
CA ASP A 461 0.87 11.58 -0.22
C ASP A 461 1.85 12.51 0.53
N ARG A 462 3.07 12.02 0.74
CA ARG A 462 4.10 12.54 1.63
C ARG A 462 4.73 13.82 1.11
N PHE A 463 5.11 14.70 2.05
CA PHE A 463 5.93 15.86 1.74
C PHE A 463 6.95 16.23 2.82
N ASP A 464 8.01 16.91 2.39
CA ASP A 464 8.99 17.57 3.24
C ASP A 464 8.58 19.05 3.41
N GLY A 465 8.08 19.44 4.59
CA GLY A 465 7.51 20.78 4.76
C GLY A 465 6.95 21.07 6.15
N ALA A 466 5.92 21.92 6.20
CA ALA A 466 5.23 22.36 7.41
C ALA A 466 3.72 22.42 7.22
N THR A 467 2.98 22.11 8.29
CA THR A 467 1.53 22.28 8.41
C THR A 467 1.22 23.08 9.67
N LEU A 468 0.51 24.20 9.51
CA LEU A 468 -0.02 25.03 10.59
C LEU A 468 -1.52 24.79 10.69
N SER A 469 -1.97 24.29 11.84
CA SER A 469 -3.38 24.04 12.14
C SER A 469 -3.93 25.13 13.06
N TRP A 470 -5.20 25.49 12.89
CA TRP A 470 -5.89 26.46 13.75
C TRP A 470 -7.34 26.05 14.04
N GLN A 471 -7.59 25.56 15.26
CA GLN A 471 -8.93 25.33 15.75
C GLN A 471 -9.53 26.68 16.17
N HIS A 472 -10.51 27.19 15.43
CA HIS A 472 -11.00 28.56 15.66
C HIS A 472 -12.39 28.60 16.31
N GLN A 473 -13.10 27.48 16.30
CA GLN A 473 -14.26 27.13 17.13
C GLN A 473 -14.14 25.63 17.46
N GLU A 474 -14.93 25.11 18.41
CA GLU A 474 -14.89 23.69 18.79
C GLU A 474 -15.08 22.79 17.55
N ASP A 475 -16.07 23.11 16.71
CA ASP A 475 -16.46 22.34 15.50
C ASP A 475 -15.79 22.80 14.18
N ILE A 476 -14.82 23.75 14.19
CA ILE A 476 -14.18 24.22 12.94
C ILE A 476 -12.66 24.42 13.05
N SER A 477 -11.93 23.70 12.20
CA SER A 477 -10.47 23.76 12.03
C SER A 477 -10.08 24.64 10.82
N SER A 478 -8.78 24.81 10.59
CA SER A 478 -8.22 25.33 9.33
C SER A 478 -6.74 24.97 9.24
N HIS A 479 -6.31 24.38 8.12
CA HIS A 479 -4.95 23.88 7.97
C HIS A 479 -4.25 24.53 6.77
N PHE A 480 -3.12 25.20 7.03
CA PHE A 480 -2.25 25.77 6.00
C PHE A 480 -0.99 24.92 5.84
N GLN A 481 -0.77 24.39 4.63
CA GLN A 481 0.27 23.42 4.31
C GLN A 481 1.26 24.01 3.30
N ILE A 482 2.56 23.73 3.44
CA ILE A 482 3.60 24.15 2.49
C ILE A 482 4.82 23.22 2.52
N GLY A 483 5.30 22.77 1.35
CA GLY A 483 6.45 21.86 1.27
C GLY A 483 6.82 21.40 -0.13
N SER A 484 7.62 20.35 -0.21
CA SER A 484 7.94 19.60 -1.46
C SER A 484 7.34 18.20 -1.40
N PRO A 485 6.57 17.75 -2.40
CA PRO A 485 6.14 16.35 -2.50
C PRO A 485 7.34 15.40 -2.57
N VAL A 486 7.18 14.20 -1.99
CA VAL A 486 8.19 13.15 -1.84
C VAL A 486 7.63 11.86 -2.45
N ASP A 487 8.01 11.57 -3.70
CA ASP A 487 7.45 10.46 -4.49
C ASP A 487 8.04 9.10 -4.10
N SER A 488 9.20 9.10 -3.43
CA SER A 488 9.81 7.91 -2.85
C SER A 488 10.39 8.18 -1.45
N VAL A 489 10.29 7.19 -0.57
CA VAL A 489 11.01 7.19 0.73
C VAL A 489 12.54 7.22 0.58
N ARG A 490 13.05 6.88 -0.62
CA ARG A 490 14.46 6.97 -1.02
C ARG A 490 14.88 8.40 -1.40
N ASP A 491 13.93 9.32 -1.63
CA ASP A 491 14.22 10.70 -2.01
C ASP A 491 14.92 11.44 -0.88
N SER A 492 15.88 12.27 -1.25
CA SER A 492 16.67 13.10 -0.32
C SER A 492 15.77 13.97 0.55
N LEU A 493 15.93 13.87 1.87
CA LEU A 493 15.25 14.74 2.83
C LEU A 493 15.50 16.22 2.48
N PHE A 494 14.41 16.96 2.29
CA PHE A 494 14.38 18.40 2.01
C PHE A 494 15.01 18.81 0.67
N ALA A 495 14.77 18.04 -0.40
CA ALA A 495 15.24 18.34 -1.76
C ALA A 495 14.71 19.68 -2.31
N PHE A 496 13.41 19.97 -2.13
CA PHE A 496 12.73 21.23 -2.52
C PHE A 496 12.76 21.60 -4.02
N ASP A 497 12.96 20.63 -4.92
CA ASP A 497 12.91 20.86 -6.38
C ASP A 497 11.48 21.19 -6.89
N ARG A 498 10.46 20.72 -6.16
CA ARG A 498 9.05 21.10 -6.34
C ARG A 498 8.56 21.84 -5.10
N LEU A 499 7.58 22.72 -5.28
CA LEU A 499 6.93 23.45 -4.19
C LEU A 499 5.42 23.39 -4.34
N PHE A 500 4.71 22.95 -3.30
CA PHE A 500 3.27 23.11 -3.19
C PHE A 500 2.90 23.99 -2.00
N TYR A 501 1.69 24.52 -2.03
CA TYR A 501 1.00 25.05 -0.85
C TYR A 501 -0.49 24.73 -0.92
N GLY A 502 -1.10 24.48 0.25
CA GLY A 502 -2.50 24.10 0.40
C GLY A 502 -3.19 24.85 1.55
N LEU A 503 -4.52 24.95 1.46
CA LEU A 503 -5.39 25.43 2.53
C LEU A 503 -6.63 24.54 2.58
N SER A 504 -6.93 23.96 3.75
CA SER A 504 -8.24 23.37 4.06
C SER A 504 -8.96 24.16 5.15
N VAL A 505 -10.27 23.98 5.20
CA VAL A 505 -11.14 24.33 6.32
C VAL A 505 -12.04 23.12 6.53
N ASP A 506 -12.03 22.58 7.75
CA ASP A 506 -12.73 21.35 8.07
C ASP A 506 -13.81 21.69 9.11
N PHE A 507 -15.02 21.19 8.86
CA PHE A 507 -16.23 21.46 9.63
C PHE A 507 -16.73 20.14 10.21
N ALA A 508 -16.55 19.95 11.52
CA ALA A 508 -17.15 18.84 12.25
C ALA A 508 -18.66 19.09 12.44
N GLU A 509 -19.46 18.02 12.45
CA GLU A 509 -20.92 18.06 12.70
C GLU A 509 -21.69 19.13 11.89
N ILE A 510 -21.28 19.43 10.64
CA ILE A 510 -21.96 20.43 9.78
C ILE A 510 -23.44 20.07 9.54
N TYR A 511 -23.74 18.79 9.66
CA TYR A 511 -25.02 18.19 9.96
C TYR A 511 -24.75 17.06 10.98
N PRO A 512 -25.72 16.60 11.81
CA PRO A 512 -25.49 15.49 12.72
C PRO A 512 -24.81 14.29 12.05
N ASP A 513 -23.83 13.72 12.75
CA ASP A 513 -23.03 12.58 12.30
C ASP A 513 -22.32 12.81 10.94
N THR A 514 -22.12 14.08 10.53
CA THR A 514 -21.58 14.48 9.20
C THR A 514 -20.47 15.52 9.28
N ASP A 515 -19.30 15.19 8.73
CA ASP A 515 -18.12 16.06 8.64
C ASP A 515 -17.85 16.50 7.19
N LEU A 516 -17.33 17.72 7.01
CA LEU A 516 -17.02 18.31 5.70
C LEU A 516 -15.67 19.04 5.72
N THR A 517 -14.73 18.56 4.89
CA THR A 517 -13.48 19.27 4.56
C THR A 517 -13.62 19.96 3.21
N ILE A 518 -13.26 21.24 3.10
CA ILE A 518 -13.15 21.96 1.81
C ILE A 518 -11.76 22.53 1.62
N TYR A 519 -11.23 22.50 0.40
CA TYR A 519 -9.83 22.86 0.17
C TYR A 519 -9.48 23.48 -1.18
N ALA A 520 -8.29 24.07 -1.22
CA ALA A 520 -7.61 24.51 -2.44
C ALA A 520 -6.08 24.37 -2.31
N ALA A 521 -5.43 23.84 -3.34
CA ALA A 521 -3.97 23.66 -3.36
C ALA A 521 -3.35 23.99 -4.73
N GLU A 522 -2.08 24.41 -4.74
CA GLU A 522 -1.31 24.67 -5.95
C GLU A 522 0.11 24.09 -5.82
N GLN A 523 0.49 23.26 -6.80
CA GLN A 523 1.83 22.70 -6.96
C GLN A 523 2.58 23.41 -8.09
N ARG A 524 3.91 23.53 -7.95
CA ARG A 524 4.79 24.19 -8.91
C ARG A 524 6.09 23.43 -9.14
N VAL A 525 6.47 23.34 -10.41
CA VAL A 525 7.81 22.96 -10.88
C VAL A 525 8.51 24.24 -11.32
N GLY A 526 9.52 24.69 -10.56
CA GLY A 526 10.28 25.91 -10.85
C GLY A 526 9.41 27.17 -11.01
N SER A 527 9.18 27.60 -12.26
CA SER A 527 8.38 28.79 -12.60
C SER A 527 6.95 28.50 -13.05
N LEU A 528 6.58 27.23 -13.18
CA LEU A 528 5.32 26.77 -13.74
C LEU A 528 4.29 26.45 -12.65
N VAL A 529 3.01 26.55 -13.00
CA VAL A 529 1.95 25.86 -12.26
C VAL A 529 1.92 24.44 -12.80
N ASP A 530 2.05 23.48 -11.90
CA ASP A 530 2.09 22.05 -12.21
C ASP A 530 0.69 21.44 -12.08
N ARG A 531 0.03 21.68 -10.93
CA ARG A 531 -1.38 21.36 -10.62
C ARG A 531 -1.97 22.51 -9.82
N ARG A 532 -3.26 22.81 -10.00
CA ARG A 532 -4.04 23.69 -9.11
C ARG A 532 -5.44 23.13 -8.94
N THR A 533 -5.70 22.58 -7.76
CA THR A 533 -6.96 21.93 -7.41
C THR A 533 -7.84 22.78 -6.49
N VAL A 534 -9.14 22.55 -6.57
CA VAL A 534 -10.12 22.77 -5.49
C VAL A 534 -10.93 21.49 -5.31
N GLY A 535 -11.35 21.20 -4.08
CA GLY A 535 -12.09 19.99 -3.80
C GLY A 535 -12.75 19.98 -2.43
N PHE A 536 -13.37 18.84 -2.11
CA PHE A 536 -13.96 18.56 -0.81
C PHE A 536 -13.87 17.07 -0.47
N GLU A 537 -13.86 16.78 0.83
CA GLU A 537 -14.12 15.46 1.40
C GLU A 537 -15.32 15.57 2.35
N LEU A 538 -16.20 14.57 2.35
CA LEU A 538 -17.41 14.49 3.17
C LEU A 538 -17.45 13.09 3.79
N GLU A 539 -17.66 13.01 5.11
CA GLU A 539 -17.75 11.74 5.85
C GLU A 539 -19.06 11.74 6.65
N TYR A 540 -19.72 10.59 6.74
CA TYR A 540 -20.98 10.38 7.48
C TYR A 540 -20.90 9.08 8.28
N GLU A 541 -21.17 9.14 9.59
CA GLU A 541 -21.01 8.01 10.52
C GLU A 541 -22.29 7.73 11.33
N GLY A 542 -23.29 7.11 10.70
CA GLY A 542 -24.52 6.69 11.38
C GLY A 542 -24.49 5.23 11.85
N GLU A 543 -25.14 4.94 12.99
CA GLU A 543 -25.28 3.62 13.66
C GLU A 543 -25.46 2.41 12.73
N TRP A 544 -26.22 2.56 11.64
CA TRP A 544 -26.53 1.49 10.67
C TRP A 544 -25.89 1.71 9.29
N PHE A 545 -25.32 2.88 9.04
CA PHE A 545 -24.84 3.28 7.72
C PHE A 545 -23.80 4.40 7.82
N SER A 546 -22.59 4.13 7.33
CA SER A 546 -21.56 5.14 7.11
C SER A 546 -21.29 5.34 5.61
N ALA A 547 -20.79 6.52 5.23
CA ALA A 547 -20.40 6.82 3.86
C ALA A 547 -19.31 7.90 3.80
N ASP A 548 -18.38 7.75 2.87
CA ASP A 548 -17.42 8.80 2.52
C ASP A 548 -17.57 9.22 1.05
N ALA A 549 -17.26 10.47 0.75
CA ALA A 549 -17.23 10.99 -0.61
C ALA A 549 -16.17 12.09 -0.74
N ALA A 550 -15.25 11.94 -1.69
CA ALA A 550 -14.16 12.89 -1.92
C ALA A 550 -14.03 13.24 -3.40
N VAL A 551 -13.84 14.52 -3.72
CA VAL A 551 -13.84 15.05 -5.10
C VAL A 551 -12.76 16.12 -5.26
N ASP A 552 -11.85 15.91 -6.21
CA ASP A 552 -10.72 16.81 -6.50
C ASP A 552 -10.73 17.27 -7.97
N TYR A 553 -10.77 18.58 -8.19
CA TYR A 553 -10.94 19.18 -9.52
C TYR A 553 -9.85 20.21 -9.84
N ASP A 554 -9.05 19.94 -10.87
CA ASP A 554 -8.01 20.85 -11.32
C ASP A 554 -8.56 22.00 -12.18
N ILE A 555 -8.50 23.21 -11.62
CA ILE A 555 -8.90 24.46 -12.25
C ILE A 555 -7.82 25.10 -13.13
N TYR A 556 -6.63 24.51 -13.22
CA TYR A 556 -5.63 24.82 -14.24
C TYR A 556 -5.91 24.01 -15.52
N PHE A 557 -6.23 22.72 -15.42
CA PHE A 557 -6.50 21.79 -16.51
C PHE A 557 -7.96 21.72 -16.99
N ASP A 558 -8.93 22.21 -16.19
CA ASP A 558 -10.38 22.09 -16.45
C ASP A 558 -10.86 20.61 -16.34
N ARG A 559 -10.31 19.84 -15.39
CA ARG A 559 -10.54 18.39 -15.28
C ARG A 559 -10.77 17.92 -13.84
N LEU A 560 -11.56 16.86 -13.71
CA LEU A 560 -11.67 16.05 -12.49
C LEU A 560 -10.42 15.16 -12.41
N ASN A 561 -9.71 15.18 -11.29
CA ASN A 561 -8.53 14.33 -11.07
C ASN A 561 -8.95 13.03 -10.39
N TYR A 562 -9.77 13.10 -9.34
CA TYR A 562 -10.45 11.93 -8.79
C TYR A 562 -11.83 12.29 -8.25
N ALA A 563 -12.70 11.29 -8.21
CA ALA A 563 -13.93 11.28 -7.43
C ALA A 563 -14.13 9.89 -6.85
N ARG A 564 -14.33 9.81 -5.54
CA ARG A 564 -14.59 8.59 -4.78
C ARG A 564 -15.91 8.73 -4.03
N VAL A 565 -16.66 7.64 -3.95
CA VAL A 565 -17.78 7.47 -3.02
C VAL A 565 -17.73 6.05 -2.46
N SER A 566 -17.69 5.93 -1.14
CA SER A 566 -17.85 4.68 -0.40
C SER A 566 -19.12 4.73 0.46
N GLY A 567 -19.71 3.57 0.73
CA GLY A 567 -20.84 3.46 1.65
C GLY A 567 -20.98 2.05 2.22
N THR A 568 -21.04 1.95 3.55
CA THR A 568 -21.15 0.69 4.30
C THR A 568 -22.46 0.65 5.06
N HIS A 569 -23.27 -0.38 4.85
CA HIS A 569 -24.50 -0.64 5.62
C HIS A 569 -24.31 -1.84 6.55
N ILE A 570 -24.65 -1.66 7.83
CA ILE A 570 -24.67 -2.69 8.87
C ILE A 570 -26.11 -3.21 9.04
N PHE A 571 -26.30 -4.53 9.02
CA PHE A 571 -27.60 -5.18 9.16
C PHE A 571 -27.86 -5.68 10.59
N GLU A 572 -29.14 -5.89 10.94
CA GLU A 572 -29.57 -6.48 12.22
C GLU A 572 -28.92 -7.85 12.55
N ASP A 573 -28.45 -8.60 11.54
CA ASP A 573 -27.75 -9.89 11.73
C ASP A 573 -26.22 -9.77 11.78
N ARG A 574 -25.69 -8.55 12.03
CA ARG A 574 -24.27 -8.18 12.01
C ARG A 574 -23.53 -8.50 10.70
N SER A 575 -24.25 -8.75 9.61
CA SER A 575 -23.69 -8.63 8.26
C SER A 575 -23.32 -7.17 7.97
N THR A 576 -22.32 -6.95 7.10
CA THR A 576 -22.05 -5.62 6.52
C THR A 576 -21.98 -5.70 5.00
N LEU A 577 -22.36 -4.63 4.31
CA LEU A 577 -22.30 -4.50 2.85
C LEU A 577 -21.69 -3.14 2.50
N THR A 578 -20.53 -3.16 1.86
CA THR A 578 -19.80 -1.97 1.40
C THR A 578 -19.86 -1.88 -0.13
N LEU A 579 -20.11 -0.68 -0.64
CA LEU A 579 -20.04 -0.34 -2.06
C LEU A 579 -19.10 0.84 -2.26
N SER A 580 -18.00 0.63 -2.97
CA SER A 580 -17.05 1.65 -3.38
C SER A 580 -17.19 1.95 -4.88
N LEU A 581 -17.10 3.23 -5.24
CA LEU A 581 -17.17 3.72 -6.62
C LEU A 581 -16.08 4.78 -6.84
N ASP A 582 -15.14 4.49 -7.73
CA ASP A 582 -13.95 5.32 -7.94
C ASP A 582 -13.81 5.76 -9.39
N PHE A 583 -13.36 7.00 -9.55
CA PHE A 583 -12.71 7.52 -10.75
C PHE A 583 -11.39 8.16 -10.30
N VAL A 584 -10.26 7.74 -10.87
CA VAL A 584 -8.93 8.24 -10.52
C VAL A 584 -8.12 8.49 -11.78
N GLN A 585 -7.42 9.62 -11.85
CA GLN A 585 -6.38 9.87 -12.83
C GLN A 585 -5.02 9.48 -12.26
N SER A 586 -4.34 8.53 -12.92
CA SER A 586 -3.07 7.95 -12.48
C SER A 586 -1.99 8.10 -13.58
N PRO A 587 -0.79 8.62 -13.26
CA PRO A 587 -0.50 9.42 -12.07
C PRO A 587 -1.37 10.69 -12.03
N THR A 588 -1.55 11.27 -10.85
CA THR A 588 -2.35 12.50 -10.64
C THR A 588 -2.02 13.57 -11.69
N LEU A 589 -3.06 14.16 -12.30
CA LEU A 589 -2.88 15.09 -13.41
C LEU A 589 -2.03 16.31 -13.03
N ALA A 590 -0.83 16.38 -13.58
CA ALA A 590 0.14 17.45 -13.37
C ALA A 590 0.82 17.81 -14.69
N LEU A 591 1.33 19.04 -14.83
CA LEU A 591 2.04 19.48 -16.04
C LEU A 591 3.29 18.63 -16.30
N SER A 592 3.94 18.16 -15.22
CA SER A 592 5.04 17.19 -15.23
C SER A 592 4.70 15.87 -15.95
N ASN A 593 3.43 15.50 -16.13
CA ASN A 593 3.05 14.36 -16.97
C ASN A 593 3.45 14.55 -18.46
N ALA A 594 3.73 15.79 -18.89
CA ALA A 594 4.32 16.10 -20.19
C ALA A 594 5.80 15.67 -20.34
N GLU A 595 6.49 15.31 -19.26
CA GLU A 595 7.85 14.73 -19.28
C GLU A 595 7.81 13.21 -19.56
N GLN A 596 6.69 12.53 -19.30
CA GLN A 596 6.59 11.08 -19.48
C GLN A 596 6.92 10.66 -20.92
N GLY A 597 7.82 9.69 -21.08
CA GLY A 597 8.31 9.24 -22.39
C GLY A 597 9.24 10.23 -23.12
N GLN A 598 9.63 11.36 -22.51
CA GLN A 598 10.62 12.31 -23.04
C GLN A 598 11.98 12.06 -22.37
N PHE A 599 12.66 10.98 -22.78
CA PHE A 599 13.89 10.47 -22.16
C PHE A 599 14.91 11.56 -21.79
N GLY A 600 14.98 11.92 -20.50
CA GLY A 600 15.93 12.87 -19.94
C GLY A 600 15.66 14.35 -20.26
N MET A 601 14.42 14.74 -20.60
CA MET A 601 14.02 16.14 -20.79
C MET A 601 13.14 16.63 -19.65
N THR A 602 13.48 17.78 -19.07
CA THR A 602 12.62 18.46 -18.08
C THR A 602 11.57 19.34 -18.76
N LEU A 603 10.57 19.79 -18.00
CA LEU A 603 9.58 20.79 -18.44
C LEU A 603 10.22 22.06 -18.99
N ASP A 604 11.33 22.53 -18.43
CA ASP A 604 12.02 23.72 -18.94
C ASP A 604 12.84 23.43 -20.23
N ASP A 605 13.33 22.20 -20.45
CA ASP A 605 13.89 21.78 -21.75
C ASP A 605 12.79 21.66 -22.82
N LEU A 606 11.64 21.06 -22.47
CA LEU A 606 10.51 20.91 -23.39
C LEU A 606 9.94 22.26 -23.82
N ARG A 607 10.07 23.32 -23.01
CA ARG A 607 9.66 24.69 -23.33
C ARG A 607 10.48 25.38 -24.43
N ASP A 608 11.65 24.87 -24.80
CA ASP A 608 12.37 25.32 -26.00
C ASP A 608 11.68 24.81 -27.29
N SER A 609 10.82 23.79 -27.21
CA SER A 609 10.12 23.19 -28.36
C SER A 609 8.59 23.33 -28.32
N PHE A 610 7.97 23.41 -27.14
CA PHE A 610 6.52 23.41 -26.94
C PHE A 610 6.02 24.63 -26.16
N THR A 611 4.85 25.15 -26.53
CA THR A 611 4.15 26.17 -25.73
C THR A 611 3.48 25.55 -24.49
N LEU A 612 3.16 26.37 -23.49
CA LEU A 612 2.46 25.91 -22.27
C LEU A 612 1.11 25.22 -22.58
N SER A 613 0.43 25.61 -23.66
CA SER A 613 -0.81 24.96 -24.10
C SER A 613 -0.57 23.58 -24.71
N GLU A 614 0.54 23.40 -25.43
CA GLU A 614 0.94 22.11 -25.98
C GLU A 614 1.44 21.17 -24.86
N LEU A 615 2.25 21.68 -23.92
CA LEU A 615 2.66 20.90 -22.73
C LEU A 615 1.46 20.44 -21.91
N ARG A 616 0.46 21.31 -21.71
CA ARG A 616 -0.79 20.91 -21.04
C ARG A 616 -1.52 19.80 -21.80
N GLN A 617 -1.52 19.83 -23.13
CA GLN A 617 -2.11 18.75 -23.93
C GLN A 617 -1.31 17.46 -23.80
N LEU A 618 0.04 17.51 -23.83
CA LEU A 618 0.88 16.34 -23.60
C LEU A 618 0.65 15.72 -22.22
N ALA A 619 0.48 16.55 -21.17
CA ALA A 619 0.13 16.07 -19.84
C ALA A 619 -1.25 15.40 -19.81
N LEU A 620 -2.26 15.96 -20.48
CA LEU A 620 -3.59 15.34 -20.61
C LEU A 620 -3.54 14.02 -21.39
N ASP A 621 -2.80 13.98 -22.49
CA ASP A 621 -2.65 12.79 -23.34
C ASP A 621 -1.91 11.65 -22.60
N ARG A 622 -1.07 11.98 -21.61
CA ARG A 622 -0.22 11.04 -20.84
C ARG A 622 -0.65 10.90 -19.37
N THR A 623 -1.90 11.26 -19.07
CA THR A 623 -2.52 10.98 -17.78
C THR A 623 -3.61 9.94 -18.00
N THR A 624 -3.42 8.75 -17.45
CA THR A 624 -4.39 7.66 -17.59
C THR A 624 -5.56 7.89 -16.66
N ALA A 625 -6.76 7.48 -17.06
CA ALA A 625 -7.96 7.54 -16.22
C ALA A 625 -8.50 6.13 -16.02
N SER A 626 -8.68 5.75 -14.75
CA SER A 626 -9.19 4.44 -14.35
C SER A 626 -10.50 4.61 -13.57
N ARG A 627 -11.37 3.61 -13.66
CA ARG A 627 -12.63 3.55 -12.90
C ARG A 627 -12.75 2.18 -12.25
N SER A 628 -13.15 2.13 -10.99
CA SER A 628 -13.54 0.88 -10.33
C SER A 628 -14.95 0.95 -9.75
N ALA A 629 -15.52 -0.23 -9.52
CA ALA A 629 -16.71 -0.42 -8.72
C ALA A 629 -16.56 -1.73 -7.95
N THR A 630 -16.51 -1.64 -6.63
CA THR A 630 -16.17 -2.74 -5.71
C THR A 630 -17.33 -2.97 -4.75
N LEU A 631 -17.76 -4.22 -4.61
CA LEU A 631 -18.87 -4.62 -3.74
C LEU A 631 -18.40 -5.73 -2.79
N THR A 632 -18.35 -5.42 -1.50
CA THR A 632 -17.86 -6.32 -0.44
C THR A 632 -19.00 -6.64 0.53
N TYR A 633 -19.18 -7.92 0.86
CA TYR A 633 -20.21 -8.41 1.77
C TYR A 633 -19.63 -9.35 2.81
N PHE A 634 -19.87 -9.02 4.08
CA PHE A 634 -19.53 -9.84 5.24
C PHE A 634 -20.76 -10.42 5.89
N ARG A 635 -20.65 -11.65 6.41
CA ARG A 635 -21.72 -12.30 7.16
C ARG A 635 -21.18 -13.22 8.24
N PRO A 636 -21.42 -12.92 9.53
CA PRO A 636 -21.34 -13.92 10.59
C PRO A 636 -22.34 -15.06 10.30
N LEU A 637 -21.83 -16.29 10.16
CA LEU A 637 -22.65 -17.49 9.97
C LEU A 637 -23.06 -18.12 11.31
N ASN A 638 -22.25 -17.91 12.34
CA ASN A 638 -22.40 -18.25 13.75
C ASN A 638 -21.18 -17.68 14.50
N GLU A 639 -21.13 -17.90 15.81
CA GLU A 639 -20.01 -17.55 16.72
C GLU A 639 -18.62 -17.91 16.15
N THR A 640 -18.49 -19.12 15.58
CA THR A 640 -17.21 -19.64 15.07
C THR A 640 -16.83 -19.11 13.68
N TRP A 641 -17.79 -18.88 12.76
CA TRP A 641 -17.52 -18.74 11.32
C TRP A 641 -18.01 -17.44 10.69
N LEU A 642 -17.10 -16.73 10.02
CA LEU A 642 -17.37 -15.59 9.12
C LEU A 642 -17.30 -16.02 7.65
N LEU A 643 -18.24 -15.52 6.84
CA LEU A 643 -18.18 -15.52 5.37
C LEU A 643 -17.78 -14.13 4.88
N ASN A 644 -16.83 -14.05 3.94
CA ASN A 644 -16.57 -12.86 3.13
C ASN A 644 -16.84 -13.14 1.65
N MET A 645 -17.28 -12.11 0.92
CA MET A 645 -17.45 -12.13 -0.53
C MET A 645 -17.12 -10.75 -1.09
N ASP A 646 -16.32 -10.69 -2.15
CA ASP A 646 -15.96 -9.46 -2.85
C ASP A 646 -16.12 -9.61 -4.37
N ALA A 647 -16.40 -8.50 -5.05
CA ALA A 647 -16.40 -8.43 -6.51
C ALA A 647 -16.08 -7.00 -7.00
N THR A 648 -15.10 -6.90 -7.90
CA THR A 648 -14.61 -5.64 -8.49
C THR A 648 -14.70 -5.67 -10.01
N ILE A 649 -15.05 -4.53 -10.60
CA ILE A 649 -14.91 -4.28 -12.04
C ILE A 649 -14.01 -3.07 -12.24
N PHE A 650 -12.90 -3.23 -12.96
CA PHE A 650 -11.95 -2.18 -13.32
C PHE A 650 -12.06 -1.78 -14.80
N ASP A 651 -11.71 -0.54 -15.14
CA ASP A 651 -11.86 0.04 -16.48
C ASP A 651 -10.83 1.15 -16.72
N THR A 652 -9.69 0.80 -17.32
CA THR A 652 -8.57 1.71 -17.59
C THR A 652 -8.64 2.25 -19.02
N GLU A 653 -8.59 3.57 -19.18
CA GLU A 653 -8.54 4.22 -20.49
C GLU A 653 -7.13 4.15 -21.12
N GLY A 654 -7.04 4.30 -22.45
CA GLY A 654 -5.76 4.30 -23.18
C GLY A 654 -5.24 5.70 -23.47
N ASN A 655 -3.92 5.84 -23.60
CA ASN A 655 -3.24 7.12 -23.85
C ASN A 655 -2.97 7.31 -25.36
N PRO A 656 -3.45 8.39 -25.99
CA PRO A 656 -3.17 8.67 -27.40
C PRO A 656 -1.70 9.03 -27.65
N ALA A 657 -1.18 8.66 -28.83
CA ALA A 657 0.18 8.99 -29.26
C ALA A 657 0.42 10.52 -29.27
N SER A 658 1.32 10.99 -28.41
CA SER A 658 1.49 12.41 -28.09
C SER A 658 2.97 12.81 -27.99
N GLY A 659 3.36 13.92 -28.62
CA GLY A 659 4.72 14.48 -28.51
C GLY A 659 5.87 13.51 -28.84
N GLY A 660 5.66 12.57 -29.75
CA GLY A 660 6.64 11.54 -30.13
C GLY A 660 6.60 10.25 -29.31
N VAL A 661 5.78 10.18 -28.26
CA VAL A 661 5.44 8.94 -27.54
C VAL A 661 4.39 8.17 -28.34
N ALA A 662 4.45 6.84 -28.31
CA ALA A 662 3.48 5.95 -28.95
C ALA A 662 2.12 5.95 -28.23
N GLU A 663 1.10 5.39 -28.88
CA GLU A 663 -0.22 5.14 -28.28
C GLU A 663 -0.15 3.94 -27.33
N ILE A 664 -0.71 4.09 -26.14
CA ILE A 664 -0.96 2.98 -25.21
C ILE A 664 -2.44 2.59 -25.38
N PRO A 665 -2.75 1.43 -25.98
CA PRO A 665 -4.14 1.02 -26.17
C PRO A 665 -4.78 0.69 -24.82
N ALA A 666 -6.06 1.02 -24.66
CA ALA A 666 -6.82 0.66 -23.45
C ALA A 666 -6.82 -0.88 -23.25
N PRO A 667 -6.45 -1.39 -22.06
CA PRO A 667 -6.41 -2.83 -21.80
C PRO A 667 -7.80 -3.48 -21.86
N GLY A 668 -8.83 -2.71 -21.50
CA GLY A 668 -10.23 -3.14 -21.51
C GLY A 668 -10.86 -3.05 -20.12
N LYS A 669 -11.70 -4.03 -19.81
CA LYS A 669 -12.31 -4.19 -18.49
C LYS A 669 -11.82 -5.47 -17.85
N ASP A 670 -11.36 -5.34 -16.62
CA ASP A 670 -10.82 -6.43 -15.82
C ASP A 670 -11.78 -6.72 -14.67
N TYR A 671 -11.95 -8.00 -14.33
CA TYR A 671 -13.00 -8.48 -13.43
C TYR A 671 -12.40 -9.35 -12.32
N TYR A 672 -12.71 -9.02 -11.08
CA TYR A 672 -12.25 -9.76 -9.90
C TYR A 672 -13.47 -10.23 -9.08
N ALA A 673 -13.38 -11.42 -8.52
CA ALA A 673 -14.37 -11.91 -7.57
C ALA A 673 -13.73 -12.91 -6.59
N SER A 674 -14.00 -12.76 -5.30
CA SER A 674 -13.50 -13.67 -4.28
C SER A 674 -14.59 -14.07 -3.26
N ILE A 675 -14.39 -15.23 -2.66
CA ILE A 675 -15.22 -15.78 -1.60
C ILE A 675 -14.33 -16.56 -0.64
N GLY A 676 -14.55 -16.39 0.66
CA GLY A 676 -13.79 -17.08 1.69
C GLY A 676 -14.58 -17.30 2.97
N VAL A 677 -14.06 -18.22 3.78
CA VAL A 677 -14.57 -18.53 5.11
C VAL A 677 -13.43 -18.52 6.10
N PHE A 678 -13.71 -17.92 7.26
CA PHE A 678 -12.76 -17.73 8.35
C PHE A 678 -13.40 -18.29 9.61
N GLY A 679 -12.67 -19.14 10.32
CA GLY A 679 -13.15 -19.79 11.54
C GLY A 679 -12.17 -19.54 12.67
N SER A 680 -12.65 -19.09 13.83
CA SER A 680 -11.87 -18.95 15.06
C SER A 680 -12.30 -19.98 16.10
N GLY A 681 -11.37 -20.65 16.77
CA GLY A 681 -11.68 -21.66 17.78
C GLY A 681 -12.11 -23.02 17.21
N VAL A 682 -11.68 -23.37 16.00
CA VAL A 682 -12.23 -24.48 15.19
C VAL A 682 -11.75 -25.86 15.67
N PHE A 683 -10.48 -25.97 16.07
CA PHE A 683 -9.87 -27.20 16.61
C PHE A 683 -9.21 -27.01 17.98
N ALA A 684 -8.83 -25.78 18.34
CA ALA A 684 -8.29 -25.34 19.61
C ALA A 684 -8.67 -23.87 19.91
N GLU A 685 -8.73 -23.50 21.19
CA GLU A 685 -9.35 -22.27 21.70
C GLU A 685 -8.84 -20.95 21.09
N THR A 686 -7.57 -20.86 20.69
CA THR A 686 -6.98 -19.66 20.04
C THR A 686 -6.61 -19.85 18.56
N ASP A 687 -7.09 -20.92 17.90
CA ASP A 687 -6.77 -21.16 16.50
C ASP A 687 -7.60 -20.30 15.53
N VAL A 688 -7.05 -20.08 14.33
CA VAL A 688 -7.75 -19.43 13.21
C VAL A 688 -7.51 -20.23 11.93
N VAL A 689 -8.60 -20.68 11.31
CA VAL A 689 -8.62 -21.37 10.01
C VAL A 689 -9.12 -20.40 8.95
N SER A 690 -8.49 -20.39 7.77
CA SER A 690 -9.07 -19.75 6.58
C SER A 690 -9.10 -20.68 5.37
N ALA A 691 -10.09 -20.48 4.52
CA ALA A 691 -10.10 -20.99 3.16
C ALA A 691 -10.75 -19.97 2.23
N SER A 692 -10.12 -19.63 1.11
CA SER A 692 -10.70 -18.73 0.10
C SER A 692 -10.49 -19.22 -1.34
N ALA A 693 -11.34 -18.76 -2.24
CA ALA A 693 -11.25 -18.98 -3.68
C ALA A 693 -11.42 -17.65 -4.41
N ARG A 694 -10.57 -17.39 -5.41
CA ARG A 694 -10.53 -16.14 -6.16
C ARG A 694 -10.55 -16.42 -7.65
N TYR A 695 -11.25 -15.56 -8.38
CA TYR A 695 -11.29 -15.50 -9.83
C TYR A 695 -10.88 -14.10 -10.27
N ALA A 696 -9.98 -14.04 -11.26
CA ALA A 696 -9.64 -12.80 -11.94
C ALA A 696 -9.66 -13.04 -13.45
N ASP A 697 -10.24 -12.12 -14.22
CA ASP A 697 -10.23 -12.12 -15.68
C ASP A 697 -9.76 -10.76 -16.17
N THR A 698 -8.47 -10.66 -16.52
CA THR A 698 -7.80 -9.41 -16.88
C THR A 698 -7.45 -9.38 -18.37
N SER A 699 -7.03 -8.23 -18.88
CA SER A 699 -6.51 -8.10 -20.26
C SER A 699 -5.41 -9.13 -20.59
N SER A 700 -4.56 -9.45 -19.62
CA SER A 700 -3.39 -10.33 -19.79
C SER A 700 -3.64 -11.82 -19.53
N SER A 701 -4.56 -12.18 -18.62
CA SER A 701 -4.78 -13.57 -18.20
C SER A 701 -6.17 -13.86 -17.64
N THR A 702 -6.45 -15.13 -17.34
CA THR A 702 -7.58 -15.57 -16.50
C THR A 702 -7.04 -16.46 -15.38
N LEU A 703 -7.22 -16.06 -14.11
CA LEU A 703 -6.71 -16.77 -12.92
C LEU A 703 -7.87 -17.40 -12.13
N VAL A 704 -7.65 -18.63 -11.67
CA VAL A 704 -8.37 -19.23 -10.54
C VAL A 704 -7.34 -19.57 -9.47
N LEU A 705 -7.54 -19.05 -8.25
CA LEU A 705 -6.70 -19.31 -7.09
C LEU A 705 -7.54 -19.92 -5.97
N ALA A 706 -7.02 -20.93 -5.29
CA ALA A 706 -7.51 -21.41 -4.01
C ALA A 706 -6.43 -21.21 -2.94
N ASP A 707 -6.85 -20.83 -1.74
CA ASP A 707 -6.00 -20.53 -0.60
C ASP A 707 -6.55 -21.22 0.66
N ALA A 708 -5.65 -21.68 1.52
CA ALA A 708 -6.00 -22.15 2.86
C ALA A 708 -4.85 -21.88 3.82
N SER A 709 -5.16 -21.31 4.99
CA SER A 709 -4.20 -21.12 6.08
C SER A 709 -4.76 -21.65 7.41
N TYR A 710 -3.87 -21.91 8.35
CA TYR A 710 -4.21 -22.30 9.71
C TYR A 710 -3.20 -21.70 10.69
N ARG A 711 -3.60 -20.67 11.45
CA ARG A 711 -2.84 -20.18 12.61
C ARG A 711 -3.17 -21.08 13.80
N PHE A 712 -2.16 -21.61 14.47
CA PHE A 712 -2.32 -22.32 15.75
C PHE A 712 -1.17 -22.03 16.70
N GLU A 713 -1.49 -22.03 17.99
CA GLU A 713 -0.59 -21.60 19.06
C GLU A 713 -0.43 -22.74 20.09
N PRO A 714 0.55 -23.65 19.92
CA PRO A 714 0.70 -24.81 20.81
C PRO A 714 1.12 -24.44 22.24
N THR A 715 1.56 -23.19 22.46
CA THR A 715 1.84 -22.53 23.74
C THR A 715 1.83 -21.02 23.52
N GLU A 716 1.58 -20.23 24.56
CA GLU A 716 1.70 -18.75 24.59
C GLU A 716 2.92 -18.19 23.79
N GLN A 717 4.09 -18.86 23.86
CA GLN A 717 5.33 -18.39 23.23
C GLN A 717 5.52 -18.76 21.75
N TRP A 718 4.61 -19.52 21.14
CA TRP A 718 4.78 -20.05 19.77
C TRP A 718 3.51 -19.88 18.96
N ARG A 719 3.60 -19.18 17.83
CA ARG A 719 2.56 -19.07 16.81
C ARG A 719 3.06 -19.72 15.52
N LEU A 720 2.26 -20.58 14.90
CA LEU A 720 2.61 -21.25 13.65
C LEU A 720 1.48 -21.05 12.64
N ARG A 721 1.84 -20.64 11.42
CA ARG A 721 0.91 -20.30 10.35
C ARG A 721 1.26 -21.04 9.03
N PRO A 722 1.08 -22.37 8.96
CA PRO A 722 1.09 -23.08 7.67
C PRO A 722 0.02 -22.55 6.71
N ARG A 723 0.40 -22.34 5.44
CA ARG A 723 -0.47 -21.90 4.34
C ARG A 723 -0.19 -22.70 3.06
N LEU A 724 -1.22 -22.91 2.25
CA LEU A 724 -1.11 -23.52 0.93
C LEU A 724 -1.98 -22.78 -0.08
N ARG A 725 -1.33 -22.16 -1.07
CA ARG A 725 -1.97 -21.59 -2.27
C ARG A 725 -1.87 -22.56 -3.45
N LEU A 726 -2.95 -22.73 -4.21
CA LEU A 726 -3.03 -23.56 -5.43
C LEU A 726 -3.69 -22.75 -6.55
N GLY A 727 -2.97 -22.50 -7.65
CA GLY A 727 -3.43 -21.63 -8.72
C GLY A 727 -3.38 -22.26 -10.11
N ARG A 728 -4.28 -21.79 -10.98
CA ARG A 728 -4.26 -22.05 -12.44
C ARG A 728 -4.54 -20.75 -13.18
N ARG A 729 -3.63 -20.37 -14.07
CA ARG A 729 -3.67 -19.12 -14.84
C ARG A 729 -3.62 -19.43 -16.34
N GLU A 730 -4.62 -19.02 -17.11
CA GLU A 730 -4.65 -19.11 -18.57
C GLU A 730 -4.09 -17.81 -19.17
N LEU A 731 -3.08 -17.90 -20.03
CA LEU A 731 -2.34 -16.73 -20.54
C LEU A 731 -2.92 -16.27 -21.88
N LYS A 732 -3.48 -15.05 -21.93
CA LYS A 732 -4.14 -14.51 -23.13
C LYS A 732 -3.12 -13.99 -24.16
N ASN A 733 -2.11 -13.26 -23.70
CA ASN A 733 -1.12 -12.59 -24.56
C ASN A 733 -0.15 -13.55 -25.24
N THR A 734 0.36 -14.56 -24.51
CA THR A 734 1.34 -15.54 -25.02
C THR A 734 0.72 -16.87 -25.46
N GLY A 735 -0.49 -17.18 -25.00
CA GLY A 735 -1.18 -18.44 -25.28
C GLY A 735 -0.61 -19.63 -24.49
N GLY A 736 -1.22 -19.94 -23.35
CA GLY A 736 -0.80 -21.09 -22.53
C GLY A 736 -1.60 -21.29 -21.26
N THR A 737 -1.12 -22.17 -20.39
CA THR A 737 -1.63 -22.36 -19.02
C THR A 737 -0.46 -22.55 -18.06
N GLU A 738 -0.44 -21.74 -16.99
CA GLU A 738 0.34 -22.00 -15.78
C GLU A 738 -0.52 -22.75 -14.76
N ILE A 739 0.07 -23.74 -14.08
CA ILE A 739 -0.45 -24.33 -12.84
C ILE A 739 0.65 -24.18 -11.79
N PHE A 740 0.29 -23.67 -10.60
CA PHE A 740 1.25 -23.42 -9.53
C PHE A 740 0.74 -23.80 -8.14
N ALA A 741 1.67 -24.06 -7.23
CA ALA A 741 1.44 -24.30 -5.81
C ALA A 741 2.47 -23.51 -4.99
N ILE A 742 2.02 -22.87 -3.90
CA ILE A 742 2.86 -22.13 -2.96
C ILE A 742 2.54 -22.61 -1.54
N PRO A 743 3.21 -23.66 -1.04
CA PRO A 743 3.27 -23.95 0.38
C PRO A 743 4.19 -22.94 1.10
N SER A 744 3.77 -22.47 2.26
CA SER A 744 4.65 -21.79 3.21
C SER A 744 4.28 -22.05 4.66
N LEU A 745 5.18 -21.67 5.57
CA LEU A 745 5.04 -21.75 7.01
C LEU A 745 5.72 -20.53 7.62
N ASN A 746 4.92 -19.60 8.15
CA ASN A 746 5.41 -18.61 9.11
C ASN A 746 5.41 -19.23 10.53
N VAL A 747 6.39 -18.83 11.34
CA VAL A 747 6.59 -19.22 12.73
C VAL A 747 7.06 -18.00 13.51
N ASP A 748 6.28 -17.59 14.50
CA ASP A 748 6.63 -16.53 15.42
C ASP A 748 6.94 -17.14 16.79
N TYR A 749 8.03 -16.68 17.41
CA TYR A 749 8.46 -17.12 18.73
C TYR A 749 8.72 -15.94 19.65
N GLU A 750 7.94 -15.86 20.73
CA GLU A 750 8.11 -14.83 21.75
C GLU A 750 9.27 -15.19 22.69
N ILE A 751 10.32 -14.39 22.65
CA ILE A 751 11.50 -14.55 23.50
C ILE A 751 11.22 -14.00 24.91
N ARG A 752 10.48 -12.88 24.97
CA ARG A 752 9.95 -12.15 26.14
C ARG A 752 8.85 -11.18 25.68
N ASP A 753 8.17 -10.59 26.66
CA ASP A 753 7.08 -9.58 26.63
C ASP A 753 7.35 -8.30 25.81
N LYS A 754 8.49 -8.20 25.11
CA LYS A 754 8.90 -7.10 24.19
C LYS A 754 9.79 -7.57 23.02
N ALA A 755 9.94 -8.87 22.76
CA ALA A 755 10.94 -9.40 21.83
C ALA A 755 10.47 -10.64 21.08
N MET A 756 10.35 -10.54 19.76
CA MET A 756 9.83 -11.57 18.86
C MET A 756 10.91 -12.01 17.87
N LEU A 757 11.00 -13.32 17.62
CA LEU A 757 11.70 -13.93 16.48
C LEU A 757 10.64 -14.36 15.47
N GLU A 758 10.77 -13.90 14.22
CA GLU A 758 9.89 -14.24 13.12
C GLU A 758 10.65 -15.06 12.07
N VAL A 759 10.05 -16.14 11.56
CA VAL A 759 10.62 -16.95 10.49
C VAL A 759 9.52 -17.39 9.53
N GLU A 760 9.58 -16.97 8.26
CA GLU A 760 8.82 -17.64 7.18
C GLU A 760 9.76 -18.49 6.32
N ILE A 761 9.31 -19.68 5.96
CA ILE A 761 9.90 -20.51 4.90
C ILE A 761 8.83 -20.95 3.90
N GLY A 762 9.15 -20.91 2.62
CA GLY A 762 8.22 -21.29 1.57
C GLY A 762 8.86 -21.50 0.20
N GLY A 763 8.03 -21.70 -0.81
CA GLY A 763 8.50 -21.80 -2.19
C GLY A 763 7.38 -21.88 -3.22
N ARG A 764 7.64 -21.42 -4.45
CA ARG A 764 6.71 -21.51 -5.58
C ARG A 764 7.11 -22.69 -6.47
N LEU A 765 6.21 -23.65 -6.62
CA LEU A 765 6.30 -24.71 -7.61
C LEU A 765 5.37 -24.36 -8.77
N SER A 766 5.88 -24.06 -9.96
CA SER A 766 5.03 -23.77 -11.12
C SER A 766 5.39 -24.61 -12.35
N ARG A 767 4.40 -24.83 -13.19
CA ARG A 767 4.56 -25.33 -14.55
C ARG A 767 3.75 -24.48 -15.51
N THR A 768 4.43 -23.91 -16.50
CA THR A 768 3.82 -23.18 -17.60
C THR A 768 3.94 -24.01 -18.87
N GLU A 769 2.83 -24.20 -19.59
CA GLU A 769 2.81 -24.87 -20.90
C GLU A 769 2.19 -23.93 -21.95
N THR A 770 2.91 -23.71 -23.03
CA THR A 770 2.45 -22.98 -24.22
C THR A 770 2.27 -23.95 -25.39
N SER A 771 1.99 -23.43 -26.59
CA SER A 771 1.97 -24.26 -27.81
C SER A 771 3.35 -24.78 -28.25
N THR A 772 4.46 -24.19 -27.75
CA THR A 772 5.83 -24.47 -28.20
C THR A 772 6.81 -24.78 -27.06
N THR A 773 6.51 -24.40 -25.82
CA THR A 773 7.38 -24.56 -24.64
C THR A 773 6.68 -25.23 -23.46
N ARG A 774 7.46 -25.87 -22.59
CA ARG A 774 7.08 -26.23 -21.22
C ARG A 774 8.20 -25.83 -20.28
N ASP A 775 7.82 -25.04 -19.28
CA ASP A 775 8.74 -24.51 -18.28
C ASP A 775 8.30 -24.99 -16.90
N ASN A 776 9.26 -25.39 -16.06
CA ASN A 776 8.99 -25.80 -14.68
C ASN A 776 9.89 -24.97 -13.78
N SER A 777 9.31 -24.10 -12.95
CA SER A 777 10.05 -23.33 -11.95
C SER A 777 9.95 -23.99 -10.57
N THR A 778 11.00 -23.82 -9.79
CA THR A 778 11.00 -24.06 -8.35
C THR A 778 11.76 -22.91 -7.70
N GLU A 779 11.01 -21.99 -7.09
CA GLU A 779 11.54 -20.96 -6.20
C GLU A 779 11.49 -21.47 -4.75
N SER A 780 12.44 -21.03 -3.93
CA SER A 780 12.44 -21.21 -2.48
C SER A 780 12.82 -19.90 -1.80
N TYR A 781 12.11 -19.53 -0.75
CA TYR A 781 12.38 -18.34 0.04
C TYR A 781 12.44 -18.65 1.53
N ALA A 782 13.23 -17.86 2.25
CA ALA A 782 13.34 -17.87 3.69
C ALA A 782 13.55 -16.43 4.20
N PHE A 783 12.76 -16.06 5.20
CA PHE A 783 12.84 -14.77 5.88
C PHE A 783 13.11 -15.03 7.37
N VAL A 784 14.03 -14.27 7.98
CA VAL A 784 14.35 -14.39 9.41
C VAL A 784 14.45 -13.00 10.02
N GLY A 785 13.42 -12.62 10.78
CA GLY A 785 13.28 -11.34 11.45
C GLY A 785 13.50 -11.42 12.95
N ILE A 786 14.05 -10.38 13.56
CA ILE A 786 13.99 -10.17 15.01
C ILE A 786 13.49 -8.76 15.30
N ARG A 787 12.42 -8.66 16.10
CA ARG A 787 11.79 -7.41 16.56
C ARG A 787 12.02 -7.23 18.06
N GLN A 788 12.33 -6.00 18.46
CA GLN A 788 12.45 -5.57 19.85
C GLN A 788 11.68 -4.26 20.04
N ASP A 789 10.59 -4.31 20.79
CA ASP A 789 9.84 -3.14 21.25
C ASP A 789 10.44 -2.58 22.54
N PHE A 790 10.24 -1.30 22.85
CA PHE A 790 10.80 -0.66 24.06
C PHE A 790 9.88 0.37 24.71
#